data_AF-A0A6J2WIW7-F1
#
_entry.id   AF-A0A6J2WIW7-F1
#
_cell.length_a   1.000
_cell.length_b   1.000
_cell.length_c   1.000
_cell.angle_alpha   90.00
_cell.angle_beta   90.00
_cell.angle_gamma   90.00
#
_symmetry.space_group_name_H-M   'P 1'
#
loop_
_entity.id
_entity.type
_entity.pdbx_description
1 polymer ?
#
loop_
_entity_poly.entity_id
_entity_poly.type
_entity_poly.pdbx_seq_one_letter_code
_entity_poly.pdbx_strand_id
1 'polypeptide(L)'
;MATAYLEPNMNHALGGGAKSRLSTGTERTPGAPDRVLKVYHHFESDSEHSTWSSNIRHGDATDVRGIIQKIVDIHKVKCVACFGLRLSNVQSGEVHWLHPDMGVSHVREKYEQNKPQDEWRYELRIRYLPKGFLNQFSEDKPTLNYFYQQVKSDYMLEIADHVEQEIALKLGCLEIRRFFREMRGNALDKKSNYELLEKDVGLRRFFPKSLLDSVKAKALRKLIQQTFKQFANMNDEQSILKFFEILSPIYRFDKECFKCALGSSWVISVELAIGPEEGISYLTDKGSTPTHLANFTQVQTIQYSNVEEKERKGMLQLDVAGAAEPLTVTTQSFTTAENMADLIDGYCRLVNGATQSFIVRPQKEGERALPSIPKLANNEKRLESVRAGVRAISVSDDASGDETDDYAEIIDEEDTYTMPSTEGYGVLEARDYEIQRDRIELGRCIGEGQFGDVHQGVYSSAENPSLSVAIKTCKNCTSDSVREKFLQEALTMRQFDHPHIVKLIGVITENPVWIIMELCTLGELRSFLQVRKHSLDLATLILFAYQLSTALAYLESKRFVHRDIAARNVLVSSTDCVKLGDFGLSRYMEDSSYYKASKGKLPIKWMAPESINFRRFTSASDVWMFGVCMWEILMYGIKPFQGVKNNDVIGRIENGERLAMPPNCPPTLYSLMTKCWAYDPSKRPRFTELKTQLSTILEEEKIQQEERLRMEMRRQVTVSWDSGGADEAPPKPSRPGYPSPRSSEGFHPSPQHASQHNHYQVAGYPGPHGMPTSMPSAGYPPQASVLDPHEPWNHHRPGDMSMWSANMEDGGAVDMRGLTQALPPHLMEERLMMQQQQMEEDQRWLEQEESFLKPESRNSRGSIDREDGGLQGPTGNQNIYQPVGKAEHVAPPKKPPRPGAPGHLGSLASLNPVDSYNEGVKPWRIQPQEISPPPTANLDRSNDKVYENVTGLVKAVIEMSSKIQPAPPEEYVPMVKEVGLALRTLLATVDETIPVLPASTHREIEMAQKLLNSDLAELINKMKLAQQYVLTSLQQDYKKQMLTAAHALAVDAKNLLDVIDQARLKMIAQSRTH
;
A
#
# COMPACT_ATOMS: atom_id res chain seq x y z
N MET A 1 56.34 11.05 -21.02
CA MET A 1 57.77 10.72 -20.75
C MET A 1 57.84 9.92 -19.45
N ALA A 2 59.03 9.46 -19.06
CA ALA A 2 59.46 9.08 -17.71
C ALA A 2 58.77 9.90 -16.56
N THR A 3 58.59 9.47 -15.31
CA THR A 3 59.06 8.34 -14.44
C THR A 3 58.32 8.51 -13.08
N ALA A 4 58.54 7.77 -11.98
CA ALA A 4 58.70 6.35 -11.64
C ALA A 4 58.85 6.25 -10.09
N TYR A 5 58.52 5.10 -9.48
CA TYR A 5 58.86 4.61 -8.12
C TYR A 5 59.36 5.56 -7.00
N LEU A 6 58.80 5.40 -5.79
CA LEU A 6 59.56 4.90 -4.62
C LEU A 6 58.67 4.64 -3.38
N GLU A 7 58.86 3.47 -2.75
CA GLU A 7 58.53 3.22 -1.34
C GLU A 7 59.69 3.64 -0.42
N PRO A 8 59.45 3.76 0.90
CA PRO A 8 60.44 3.33 1.89
C PRO A 8 59.86 2.30 2.88
N ASN A 9 60.71 1.41 3.39
CA ASN A 9 60.31 0.20 4.12
C ASN A 9 61.11 0.03 5.44
N MET A 10 60.45 -0.49 6.49
CA MET A 10 60.96 -1.15 7.74
C MET A 10 62.35 -0.78 8.34
N ASN A 11 62.41 -0.40 9.64
CA ASN A 11 62.84 -1.32 10.74
C ASN A 11 63.13 -0.74 12.17
N HIS A 12 62.88 -1.61 13.16
CA HIS A 12 63.54 -1.81 14.49
C HIS A 12 63.98 -0.68 15.46
N ALA A 13 63.44 -0.71 16.69
CA ALA A 13 64.14 -1.01 17.98
C ALA A 13 63.22 -0.69 19.20
N LEU A 14 63.41 -1.14 20.45
CA LEU A 14 63.74 -2.43 21.10
C LEU A 14 63.90 -2.12 22.63
N GLY A 15 63.19 -2.84 23.51
CA GLY A 15 63.47 -2.87 24.97
C GLY A 15 62.41 -2.23 25.91
N GLY A 16 62.04 -2.83 27.05
CA GLY A 16 62.34 -4.21 27.50
C GLY A 16 61.98 -4.53 28.98
N GLY A 17 61.23 -5.62 29.21
CA GLY A 17 60.95 -6.22 30.55
C GLY A 17 59.93 -5.45 31.42
N ALA A 18 59.34 -5.98 32.51
CA ALA A 18 59.26 -7.34 33.09
C ALA A 18 58.27 -7.29 34.30
N LYS A 19 57.64 -8.34 34.87
CA LYS A 19 57.37 -9.78 34.58
C LYS A 19 56.32 -10.27 35.65
N SER A 20 55.83 -11.53 35.54
CA SER A 20 55.09 -12.30 36.60
C SER A 20 53.58 -12.00 36.79
N ARG A 21 52.64 -12.97 36.89
CA ARG A 21 52.68 -14.46 36.70
C ARG A 21 51.27 -15.05 36.46
N LEU A 22 51.19 -16.07 35.60
CA LEU A 22 50.32 -17.27 35.63
C LEU A 22 48.79 -17.15 35.86
N SER A 23 47.99 -17.53 34.84
CA SER A 23 47.39 -18.88 34.77
C SER A 23 46.95 -19.21 33.32
N THR A 24 46.53 -20.45 33.04
CA THR A 24 46.34 -21.01 31.68
C THR A 24 44.87 -21.26 31.31
N GLY A 25 44.51 -21.05 30.03
CA GLY A 25 43.22 -21.50 29.45
C GLY A 25 43.16 -21.37 27.93
N THR A 26 43.35 -22.49 27.22
CA THR A 26 43.06 -22.77 25.79
C THR A 26 43.20 -21.63 24.76
N GLU A 27 44.20 -21.76 23.89
CA GLU A 27 44.31 -20.99 22.64
C GLU A 27 43.13 -21.30 21.69
N ARG A 28 42.60 -20.28 21.00
CA ARG A 28 41.65 -20.48 19.89
C ARG A 28 42.42 -20.76 18.60
N THR A 29 41.99 -21.76 17.83
CA THR A 29 42.50 -22.04 16.48
C THR A 29 42.23 -20.86 15.53
N PRO A 30 43.17 -20.52 14.63
CA PRO A 30 42.97 -19.46 13.65
C PRO A 30 42.14 -19.95 12.45
N GLY A 31 41.26 -19.10 11.94
CA GLY A 31 40.69 -19.23 10.59
C GLY A 31 39.57 -20.26 10.41
N ALA A 32 38.41 -20.03 11.04
CA ALA A 32 37.17 -20.48 10.40
C ALA A 32 36.89 -19.56 9.18
N PRO A 33 36.58 -20.10 7.99
CA PRO A 33 36.13 -19.28 6.87
C PRO A 33 34.78 -18.64 7.21
N ASP A 34 34.50 -17.47 6.65
CA ASP A 34 33.22 -16.81 6.93
C ASP A 34 32.05 -17.65 6.39
N ARG A 35 31.13 -18.00 7.28
CA ARG A 35 30.06 -18.99 7.06
C ARG A 35 28.85 -18.40 6.34
N VAL A 36 29.07 -17.35 5.56
CA VAL A 36 28.05 -16.62 4.82
C VAL A 36 28.13 -16.97 3.33
N LEU A 37 26.98 -17.35 2.77
CA LEU A 37 26.79 -17.68 1.36
C LEU A 37 25.93 -16.60 0.68
N LYS A 38 26.47 -15.88 -0.31
CA LYS A 38 25.70 -14.91 -1.10
C LYS A 38 24.96 -15.61 -2.24
N VAL A 39 23.64 -15.72 -2.12
CA VAL A 39 22.76 -16.36 -3.12
C VAL A 39 21.95 -15.30 -3.87
N TYR A 40 22.23 -15.13 -5.15
CA TYR A 40 21.46 -14.27 -6.05
C TYR A 40 20.08 -14.87 -6.35
N HIS A 41 19.07 -14.03 -6.52
CA HIS A 41 17.69 -14.47 -6.72
C HIS A 41 16.84 -13.44 -7.48
N HIS A 42 15.67 -13.89 -7.95
CA HIS A 42 14.77 -13.09 -8.79
C HIS A 42 13.54 -12.53 -8.02
N PHE A 43 13.61 -12.46 -6.69
CA PHE A 43 12.58 -11.79 -5.88
C PHE A 43 12.70 -10.26 -6.00
N GLU A 44 11.59 -9.58 -6.33
CA GLU A 44 11.60 -8.14 -6.65
C GLU A 44 11.78 -7.24 -5.41
N SER A 45 13.03 -6.79 -5.22
CA SER A 45 13.42 -5.68 -4.33
C SER A 45 13.39 -4.32 -5.05
N ASP A 46 13.56 -3.23 -4.29
CA ASP A 46 13.66 -1.87 -4.84
C ASP A 46 15.09 -1.46 -5.27
N SER A 47 16.10 -2.30 -4.96
CA SER A 47 17.47 -2.21 -5.51
C SER A 47 17.55 -2.66 -6.97
N GLU A 48 18.72 -2.52 -7.61
CA GLU A 48 18.90 -2.86 -9.03
C GLU A 48 18.80 -4.38 -9.29
N HIS A 49 18.22 -4.78 -10.43
CA HIS A 49 18.03 -6.19 -10.80
C HIS A 49 19.31 -7.06 -10.73
N SER A 50 20.49 -6.45 -10.94
CA SER A 50 21.79 -7.12 -10.87
C SER A 50 22.24 -7.47 -9.45
N THR A 51 21.70 -6.79 -8.42
CA THR A 51 22.15 -6.90 -7.03
C THR A 51 21.24 -7.77 -6.14
N TRP A 52 20.07 -8.19 -6.65
CA TRP A 52 19.10 -8.99 -5.89
C TRP A 52 19.72 -10.31 -5.41
N SER A 53 19.95 -10.38 -4.09
CA SER A 53 20.61 -11.50 -3.42
C SER A 53 20.24 -11.54 -1.94
N SER A 54 20.45 -12.69 -1.31
CA SER A 54 20.37 -12.91 0.14
C SER A 54 21.69 -13.49 0.63
N ASN A 55 22.16 -13.03 1.78
CA ASN A 55 23.42 -13.48 2.38
C ASN A 55 23.10 -14.40 3.54
N ILE A 56 23.59 -15.63 3.50
CA ILE A 56 23.02 -16.73 4.28
C ILE A 56 24.11 -17.35 5.15
N ARG A 57 24.07 -17.04 6.44
CA ARG A 57 24.87 -17.70 7.47
C ARG A 57 24.42 -19.16 7.57
N HIS A 58 25.34 -20.12 7.58
CA HIS A 58 25.03 -21.55 7.61
C HIS A 58 25.88 -22.35 8.61
N GLY A 59 25.34 -23.47 9.10
CA GLY A 59 26.03 -24.48 9.90
C GLY A 59 26.89 -25.40 9.05
N ASP A 60 27.53 -26.39 9.68
CA ASP A 60 28.35 -27.37 8.95
C ASP A 60 27.50 -28.48 8.32
N ALA A 61 26.35 -28.81 8.92
CA ALA A 61 25.41 -29.81 8.39
C ALA A 61 24.34 -29.24 7.44
N THR A 62 24.24 -27.92 7.28
CA THR A 62 23.25 -27.28 6.40
C THR A 62 23.41 -27.75 4.95
N ASP A 63 22.32 -28.19 4.32
CA ASP A 63 22.26 -28.61 2.92
C ASP A 63 21.66 -27.55 1.99
N VAL A 64 21.80 -27.78 0.68
CA VAL A 64 21.26 -26.91 -0.38
C VAL A 64 19.73 -26.76 -0.25
N ARG A 65 19.04 -27.82 0.20
CA ARG A 65 17.60 -27.80 0.51
C ARG A 65 17.27 -26.78 1.61
N GLY A 66 18.01 -26.76 2.71
CA GLY A 66 17.86 -25.79 3.80
C GLY A 66 18.09 -24.36 3.35
N ILE A 67 19.12 -24.12 2.51
CA ILE A 67 19.38 -22.81 1.88
C ILE A 67 18.18 -22.36 1.03
N ILE A 68 17.68 -23.21 0.13
CA ILE A 68 16.52 -22.90 -0.72
C ILE A 68 15.30 -22.58 0.16
N GLN A 69 14.98 -23.45 1.12
CA GLN A 69 13.85 -23.34 2.03
C GLN A 69 13.85 -21.99 2.76
N LYS A 70 14.99 -21.59 3.32
CA LYS A 70 15.13 -20.33 4.07
C LYS A 70 14.80 -19.08 3.23
N ILE A 71 15.24 -19.05 1.97
CA ILE A 71 14.98 -17.91 1.07
C ILE A 71 13.49 -17.86 0.69
N VAL A 72 12.89 -19.00 0.32
CA VAL A 72 11.52 -19.03 -0.22
C VAL A 72 10.45 -18.83 0.86
N ASP A 73 10.73 -19.21 2.11
CA ASP A 73 9.83 -19.00 3.25
C ASP A 73 9.65 -17.52 3.61
N ILE A 74 10.72 -16.71 3.59
CA ILE A 74 10.64 -15.25 3.77
C ILE A 74 9.67 -14.63 2.76
N HIS A 75 9.71 -15.13 1.52
CA HIS A 75 8.89 -14.66 0.40
C HIS A 75 7.50 -15.32 0.33
N LYS A 76 7.19 -16.25 1.25
CA LYS A 76 5.89 -16.93 1.40
C LYS A 76 5.44 -17.68 0.15
N VAL A 77 6.41 -18.28 -0.55
CA VAL A 77 6.23 -19.18 -1.70
C VAL A 77 5.43 -20.42 -1.28
N LYS A 78 4.53 -20.87 -2.15
CA LYS A 78 3.87 -22.18 -2.04
C LYS A 78 4.58 -23.25 -2.88
N CYS A 79 5.01 -22.88 -4.09
CA CYS A 79 5.58 -23.77 -5.10
C CYS A 79 7.06 -24.13 -4.83
N VAL A 80 7.43 -24.37 -3.57
CA VAL A 80 8.82 -24.58 -3.10
C VAL A 80 9.56 -25.66 -3.91
N ALA A 81 8.88 -26.77 -4.23
CA ALA A 81 9.46 -27.88 -4.99
C ALA A 81 9.84 -27.55 -6.45
N CYS A 82 9.55 -26.34 -6.95
CA CYS A 82 9.95 -25.89 -8.28
C CYS A 82 11.36 -25.28 -8.33
N PHE A 83 11.95 -24.95 -7.17
CA PHE A 83 13.21 -24.23 -7.03
C PHE A 83 14.41 -25.18 -6.91
N GLY A 84 15.53 -24.79 -7.54
CA GLY A 84 16.86 -25.40 -7.40
C GLY A 84 17.94 -24.32 -7.29
N LEU A 85 19.15 -24.72 -6.86
CA LEU A 85 20.27 -23.80 -6.71
C LEU A 85 21.30 -24.04 -7.82
N ARG A 86 21.61 -22.99 -8.59
CA ARG A 86 22.60 -23.01 -9.68
C ARG A 86 23.91 -22.39 -9.19
N LEU A 87 25.02 -23.08 -9.39
CA LEU A 87 26.36 -22.53 -9.26
C LEU A 87 26.92 -22.27 -10.66
N SER A 88 27.39 -21.07 -10.95
CA SER A 88 28.03 -20.73 -12.22
C SER A 88 29.38 -20.05 -12.05
N ASN A 89 30.34 -20.37 -12.92
CA ASN A 89 31.64 -19.70 -12.96
C ASN A 89 31.56 -18.49 -13.89
N VAL A 90 31.87 -17.30 -13.37
CA VAL A 90 31.72 -16.01 -14.07
C VAL A 90 32.71 -15.85 -15.23
N GLN A 91 33.86 -16.54 -15.19
CA GLN A 91 34.89 -16.45 -16.24
C GLN A 91 34.74 -17.51 -17.32
N SER A 92 34.48 -18.78 -16.96
CA SER A 92 34.42 -19.89 -17.92
C SER A 92 33.02 -20.15 -18.48
N GLY A 93 31.97 -19.66 -17.81
CA GLY A 93 30.58 -19.99 -18.13
C GLY A 93 30.18 -21.42 -17.76
N GLU A 94 31.01 -22.17 -17.02
CA GLU A 94 30.62 -23.50 -16.51
C GLU A 94 29.49 -23.37 -15.48
N VAL A 95 28.57 -24.34 -15.50
CA VAL A 95 27.36 -24.37 -14.67
C VAL A 95 27.19 -25.74 -14.02
N HIS A 96 27.02 -25.76 -12.71
CA HIS A 96 26.60 -26.93 -11.93
C HIS A 96 25.26 -26.64 -11.27
N TRP A 97 24.29 -27.52 -11.42
CA TRP A 97 23.09 -27.50 -10.58
C TRP A 97 23.36 -28.30 -9.32
N LEU A 98 23.18 -27.66 -8.17
CA LEU A 98 23.49 -28.22 -6.87
C LEU A 98 22.28 -29.02 -6.38
N HIS A 99 22.47 -30.33 -6.24
CA HIS A 99 21.43 -31.25 -5.79
C HIS A 99 20.98 -30.89 -4.35
N PRO A 100 19.68 -30.92 -4.02
CA PRO A 100 19.19 -30.47 -2.72
C PRO A 100 19.85 -31.15 -1.52
N ASP A 101 20.19 -32.45 -1.65
CA ASP A 101 20.75 -33.28 -0.57
C ASP A 101 22.30 -33.24 -0.58
N MET A 102 22.88 -32.08 -0.87
CA MET A 102 24.33 -31.77 -0.76
C MET A 102 24.58 -30.77 0.37
N GLY A 103 25.51 -31.09 1.27
CA GLY A 103 25.96 -30.15 2.32
C GLY A 103 26.69 -28.95 1.73
N VAL A 104 26.35 -27.74 2.19
CA VAL A 104 26.88 -26.47 1.65
C VAL A 104 28.40 -26.39 1.81
N SER A 105 28.93 -26.77 2.99
CA SER A 105 30.38 -26.79 3.22
C SER A 105 31.11 -27.71 2.23
N HIS A 106 30.53 -28.87 1.88
CA HIS A 106 31.11 -29.76 0.85
C HIS A 106 31.02 -29.18 -0.57
N VAL A 107 29.99 -28.40 -0.90
CA VAL A 107 29.93 -27.66 -2.18
C VAL A 107 31.05 -26.63 -2.24
N ARG A 108 31.24 -25.83 -1.18
CA ARG A 108 32.33 -24.85 -1.11
C ARG A 108 33.70 -25.53 -1.21
N GLU A 109 33.90 -26.66 -0.54
CA GLU A 109 35.10 -27.48 -0.70
C GLU A 109 35.31 -28.00 -2.14
N LYS A 110 34.27 -28.52 -2.80
CA LYS A 110 34.37 -29.10 -4.16
C LYS A 110 34.71 -28.04 -5.22
N TYR A 111 34.28 -26.78 -5.06
CA TYR A 111 34.36 -25.75 -6.11
C TYR A 111 35.19 -24.51 -5.77
N GLU A 112 35.22 -24.05 -4.51
CA GLU A 112 35.99 -22.85 -4.08
C GLU A 112 37.46 -23.18 -3.73
N GLN A 113 37.83 -24.45 -3.48
CA GLN A 113 39.22 -24.81 -3.17
C GLN A 113 40.19 -24.39 -4.29
N ASN A 114 41.13 -23.52 -3.93
CA ASN A 114 42.16 -22.94 -4.81
C ASN A 114 41.64 -21.94 -5.88
N LYS A 115 40.45 -21.37 -5.69
CA LYS A 115 39.90 -20.28 -6.53
C LYS A 115 39.44 -19.08 -5.69
N PRO A 116 39.50 -17.84 -6.20
CA PRO A 116 38.83 -16.70 -5.58
C PRO A 116 37.31 -16.91 -5.52
N GLN A 117 36.67 -16.46 -4.44
CA GLN A 117 35.20 -16.57 -4.29
C GLN A 117 34.46 -15.75 -5.35
N ASP A 118 35.01 -14.61 -5.79
CA ASP A 118 34.46 -13.76 -6.84
C ASP A 118 34.34 -14.43 -8.22
N GLU A 119 34.96 -15.61 -8.43
CA GLU A 119 34.78 -16.38 -9.66
C GLU A 119 33.46 -17.16 -9.72
N TRP A 120 32.80 -17.37 -8.58
CA TRP A 120 31.68 -18.29 -8.43
C TRP A 120 30.41 -17.56 -7.99
N ARG A 121 29.29 -17.85 -8.66
CA ARG A 121 27.99 -17.25 -8.39
C ARG A 121 26.95 -18.32 -8.05
N TYR A 122 26.43 -18.27 -6.83
CA TYR A 122 25.26 -19.04 -6.43
C TYR A 122 23.99 -18.26 -6.81
N GLU A 123 23.07 -18.89 -7.54
CA GLU A 123 21.83 -18.29 -8.03
C GLU A 123 20.65 -19.26 -7.80
N LEU A 124 19.71 -18.86 -6.95
CA LEU A 124 18.44 -19.55 -6.78
C LEU A 124 17.62 -19.40 -8.07
N ARG A 125 17.06 -20.50 -8.60
CA ARG A 125 16.26 -20.47 -9.84
C ARG A 125 15.10 -21.44 -9.78
N ILE A 126 14.00 -21.10 -10.45
CA ILE A 126 12.95 -22.07 -10.78
C ILE A 126 13.45 -22.93 -11.94
N ARG A 127 13.41 -24.25 -11.76
CA ARG A 127 13.91 -25.25 -12.73
C ARG A 127 12.86 -26.30 -13.07
N TYR A 128 12.17 -26.82 -12.06
CA TYR A 128 11.20 -27.91 -12.21
C TYR A 128 9.80 -27.31 -12.33
N LEU A 129 9.24 -27.29 -13.54
CA LEU A 129 7.93 -26.70 -13.78
C LEU A 129 6.81 -27.74 -13.60
N PRO A 130 5.71 -27.45 -12.89
CA PRO A 130 4.56 -28.35 -12.88
C PRO A 130 3.78 -28.23 -14.20
N LYS A 131 3.00 -29.27 -14.56
CA LYS A 131 2.18 -29.24 -15.79
C LYS A 131 1.16 -28.10 -15.74
N GLY A 132 1.10 -27.28 -16.78
CA GLY A 132 0.30 -26.04 -16.78
C GLY A 132 0.76 -24.98 -15.77
N PHE A 133 2.07 -24.89 -15.49
CA PHE A 133 2.69 -24.06 -14.44
C PHE A 133 2.14 -22.63 -14.30
N LEU A 134 1.84 -21.92 -15.39
CA LEU A 134 1.33 -20.54 -15.32
C LEU A 134 0.05 -20.41 -14.47
N ASN A 135 -0.85 -21.39 -14.55
CA ASN A 135 -2.08 -21.39 -13.75
C ASN A 135 -1.77 -21.57 -12.26
N GLN A 136 -0.86 -22.48 -11.92
CA GLN A 136 -0.44 -22.74 -10.54
C GLN A 136 0.33 -21.55 -9.94
N PHE A 137 1.17 -20.91 -10.75
CA PHE A 137 1.92 -19.72 -10.35
C PHE A 137 1.01 -18.50 -10.18
N SER A 138 -0.09 -18.35 -10.93
CA SER A 138 -1.12 -17.33 -10.66
C SER A 138 -1.73 -17.44 -9.25
N GLU A 139 -1.87 -18.66 -8.72
CA GLU A 139 -2.28 -18.88 -7.32
C GLU A 139 -1.14 -18.60 -6.31
N ASP A 140 0.12 -18.59 -6.76
CA ASP A 140 1.33 -18.35 -5.96
C ASP A 140 2.14 -17.15 -6.47
N LYS A 141 1.57 -15.95 -6.30
CA LYS A 141 2.08 -14.69 -6.87
C LYS A 141 3.58 -14.39 -6.63
N PRO A 142 4.22 -14.76 -5.50
CA PRO A 142 5.67 -14.68 -5.36
C PRO A 142 6.41 -15.46 -6.45
N THR A 143 6.03 -16.72 -6.68
CA THR A 143 6.59 -17.61 -7.71
C THR A 143 6.32 -17.10 -9.13
N LEU A 144 5.12 -16.57 -9.41
CA LEU A 144 4.84 -15.95 -10.73
C LEU A 144 5.75 -14.75 -11.01
N ASN A 145 5.95 -13.87 -10.03
CA ASN A 145 6.84 -12.73 -10.17
C ASN A 145 8.31 -13.17 -10.29
N TYR A 146 8.73 -14.20 -9.54
CA TYR A 146 10.06 -14.79 -9.63
C TYR A 146 10.34 -15.35 -11.02
N PHE A 147 9.44 -16.19 -11.53
CA PHE A 147 9.57 -16.82 -12.85
C PHE A 147 9.57 -15.77 -13.96
N TYR A 148 8.74 -14.73 -13.83
CA TYR A 148 8.73 -13.59 -14.74
C TYR A 148 10.08 -12.87 -14.78
N GLN A 149 10.66 -12.53 -13.62
CA GLN A 149 11.94 -11.82 -13.55
C GLN A 149 13.09 -12.69 -14.07
N GLN A 150 13.11 -13.97 -13.74
CA GLN A 150 14.06 -14.96 -14.26
C GLN A 150 14.00 -15.02 -15.80
N VAL A 151 12.84 -15.33 -16.37
CA VAL A 151 12.68 -15.46 -17.84
C VAL A 151 12.89 -14.13 -18.56
N LYS A 152 12.53 -12.99 -17.97
CA LYS A 152 12.89 -11.66 -18.50
C LYS A 152 14.40 -11.43 -18.50
N SER A 153 15.11 -11.84 -17.45
CA SER A 153 16.56 -11.74 -17.37
C SER A 153 17.23 -12.59 -18.46
N ASP A 154 16.80 -13.84 -18.60
CA ASP A 154 17.35 -14.77 -19.60
C ASP A 154 17.08 -14.25 -21.03
N TYR A 155 15.84 -13.81 -21.32
CA TYR A 155 15.48 -13.14 -22.59
C TYR A 155 16.40 -11.95 -22.91
N MET A 156 16.62 -11.05 -21.94
CA MET A 156 17.45 -9.85 -22.11
C MET A 156 18.93 -10.14 -22.32
N LEU A 157 19.43 -11.30 -21.86
CA LEU A 157 20.82 -11.72 -21.98
C LEU A 157 21.08 -12.55 -23.25
N GLU A 158 20.17 -13.46 -23.61
CA GLU A 158 20.43 -14.48 -24.62
C GLU A 158 19.94 -14.10 -26.03
N ILE A 159 18.78 -13.44 -26.16
CA ILE A 159 18.14 -13.25 -27.47
C ILE A 159 17.61 -11.84 -27.75
N ALA A 160 17.43 -10.97 -26.77
CA ALA A 160 16.70 -9.70 -26.97
C ALA A 160 17.32 -8.78 -28.03
N ASP A 161 18.65 -8.74 -28.19
CA ASP A 161 19.30 -7.97 -29.26
C ASP A 161 19.07 -8.55 -30.67
N HIS A 162 18.54 -9.77 -30.79
CA HIS A 162 18.33 -10.52 -32.03
C HIS A 162 16.86 -10.73 -32.42
N VAL A 163 15.89 -10.46 -31.54
CA VAL A 163 14.45 -10.60 -31.87
C VAL A 163 13.94 -9.47 -32.77
N GLU A 164 12.80 -9.69 -33.41
CA GLU A 164 12.13 -8.65 -34.21
C GLU A 164 11.79 -7.41 -33.37
N GLN A 165 11.98 -6.23 -33.97
CA GLN A 165 11.78 -4.94 -33.28
C GLN A 165 10.36 -4.78 -32.70
N GLU A 166 9.33 -5.32 -33.36
CA GLU A 166 7.96 -5.26 -32.85
C GLU A 166 7.77 -6.12 -31.58
N ILE A 167 8.43 -7.28 -31.51
CA ILE A 167 8.39 -8.16 -30.33
C ILE A 167 9.13 -7.50 -29.16
N ALA A 168 10.33 -6.96 -29.40
CA ALA A 168 11.08 -6.20 -28.40
C ALA A 168 10.30 -4.98 -27.89
N LEU A 169 9.61 -4.24 -28.78
CA LEU A 169 8.73 -3.14 -28.40
C LEU A 169 7.55 -3.60 -27.54
N LYS A 170 6.91 -4.73 -27.87
CA LYS A 170 5.79 -5.29 -27.11
C LYS A 170 6.21 -5.75 -25.72
N LEU A 171 7.26 -6.56 -25.62
CA LEU A 171 7.78 -7.10 -24.35
C LEU A 171 8.26 -5.96 -23.43
N GLY A 172 8.97 -4.97 -23.95
CA GLY A 172 9.39 -3.80 -23.16
C GLY A 172 8.24 -2.89 -22.73
N CYS A 173 7.20 -2.72 -23.55
CA CYS A 173 5.99 -1.98 -23.14
C CYS A 173 5.20 -2.71 -22.04
N LEU A 174 5.23 -4.05 -22.01
CA LEU A 174 4.64 -4.86 -20.94
C LEU A 174 5.43 -4.71 -19.64
N GLU A 175 6.77 -4.72 -19.66
CA GLU A 175 7.54 -4.43 -18.44
C GLU A 175 7.32 -2.98 -17.96
N ILE A 176 7.19 -1.99 -18.85
CA ILE A 176 6.82 -0.62 -18.45
C ILE A 176 5.44 -0.57 -17.75
N ARG A 177 4.44 -1.33 -18.25
CA ARG A 177 3.10 -1.42 -17.64
C ARG A 177 3.12 -2.12 -16.28
N ARG A 178 3.97 -3.14 -16.12
CA ARG A 178 4.15 -3.90 -14.87
C ARG A 178 4.95 -3.11 -13.83
N PHE A 179 6.11 -2.57 -14.22
CA PHE A 179 7.03 -1.81 -13.36
C PHE A 179 6.38 -0.54 -12.79
N PHE A 180 5.60 0.18 -13.60
CA PHE A 180 4.87 1.38 -13.17
C PHE A 180 3.39 1.06 -12.84
N ARG A 181 3.21 0.17 -11.85
CA ARG A 181 1.91 -0.38 -11.39
C ARG A 181 0.76 0.65 -11.30
N GLU A 182 1.01 1.83 -10.74
CA GLU A 182 0.00 2.90 -10.52
C GLU A 182 -0.16 3.88 -11.70
N MET A 183 0.70 3.81 -12.72
CA MET A 183 0.72 4.78 -13.81
C MET A 183 -0.53 4.65 -14.70
N ARG A 184 -1.10 5.79 -15.10
CA ARG A 184 -2.27 5.84 -16.00
C ARG A 184 -1.92 5.44 -17.43
N GLY A 185 -2.87 4.80 -18.13
CA GLY A 185 -2.69 4.27 -19.48
C GLY A 185 -2.29 5.28 -20.57
N ASN A 186 -2.58 6.57 -20.35
CA ASN A 186 -2.18 7.68 -21.22
C ASN A 186 -0.99 8.51 -20.68
N ALA A 187 -0.38 8.13 -19.55
CA ALA A 187 0.65 8.95 -18.91
C ALA A 187 1.87 9.18 -19.80
N LEU A 188 2.24 8.21 -20.65
CA LEU A 188 3.36 8.33 -21.60
C LEU A 188 3.09 9.23 -22.81
N ASP A 189 1.85 9.67 -23.04
CA ASP A 189 1.58 10.70 -24.07
C ASP A 189 2.25 12.04 -23.70
N LYS A 190 2.31 12.35 -22.40
CA LYS A 190 2.89 13.59 -21.87
C LYS A 190 4.40 13.61 -22.05
N LYS A 191 4.92 14.73 -22.57
CA LYS A 191 6.35 14.88 -22.91
C LYS A 191 7.28 14.72 -21.70
N SER A 192 6.99 15.37 -20.57
CA SER A 192 7.78 15.25 -19.34
C SER A 192 7.88 13.79 -18.85
N ASN A 193 6.77 13.05 -18.92
CA ASN A 193 6.66 11.69 -18.43
C ASN A 193 7.49 10.71 -19.28
N TYR A 194 7.47 10.86 -20.60
CA TYR A 194 8.33 10.08 -21.48
C TYR A 194 9.81 10.49 -21.33
N GLU A 195 10.12 11.79 -21.21
CA GLU A 195 11.51 12.24 -21.03
C GLU A 195 12.12 11.74 -19.71
N LEU A 196 11.31 11.54 -18.67
CA LEU A 196 11.71 10.88 -17.43
C LEU A 196 12.11 9.40 -17.67
N LEU A 197 11.26 8.66 -18.39
CA LEU A 197 11.54 7.27 -18.76
C LEU A 197 12.82 7.16 -19.62
N GLU A 198 13.02 8.12 -20.53
CA GLU A 198 14.13 8.15 -21.48
C GLU A 198 15.48 8.51 -20.82
N LYS A 199 15.51 9.55 -19.98
CA LYS A 199 16.75 10.15 -19.46
C LYS A 199 17.11 9.70 -18.05
N ASP A 200 16.11 9.52 -17.19
CA ASP A 200 16.33 9.22 -15.77
C ASP A 200 16.23 7.71 -15.49
N VAL A 201 15.16 7.05 -15.95
CA VAL A 201 14.98 5.59 -15.73
C VAL A 201 15.92 4.78 -16.62
N GLY A 202 16.12 5.25 -17.86
CA GLY A 202 16.96 4.62 -18.88
C GLY A 202 16.25 3.50 -19.64
N LEU A 203 16.02 3.71 -20.94
CA LEU A 203 15.29 2.75 -21.79
C LEU A 203 15.91 1.34 -21.85
N ARG A 204 17.21 1.20 -21.55
CA ARG A 204 17.92 -0.09 -21.49
C ARG A 204 17.41 -1.06 -20.41
N ARG A 205 16.63 -0.59 -19.42
CA ARG A 205 15.94 -1.47 -18.46
C ARG A 205 14.77 -2.24 -19.08
N PHE A 206 14.24 -1.76 -20.21
CA PHE A 206 13.01 -2.25 -20.85
C PHE A 206 13.24 -2.78 -22.27
N PHE A 207 14.27 -2.31 -22.97
CA PHE A 207 14.48 -2.56 -24.39
C PHE A 207 15.94 -2.96 -24.70
N PRO A 208 16.15 -3.90 -25.65
CA PRO A 208 17.47 -4.30 -26.11
C PRO A 208 18.24 -3.15 -26.75
N LYS A 209 19.57 -3.23 -26.72
CA LYS A 209 20.47 -2.19 -27.25
C LYS A 209 20.29 -2.04 -28.76
N SER A 210 20.11 -3.13 -29.51
CA SER A 210 19.93 -3.10 -30.96
C SER A 210 18.71 -2.29 -31.41
N LEU A 211 17.61 -2.32 -30.65
CA LEU A 211 16.41 -1.51 -30.88
C LEU A 211 16.67 -0.01 -30.59
N LEU A 212 17.38 0.29 -29.49
CA LEU A 212 17.66 1.66 -29.06
C LEU A 212 18.66 2.37 -29.97
N ASP A 213 19.72 1.66 -30.40
CA ASP A 213 20.77 2.22 -31.23
C ASP A 213 20.34 2.32 -32.72
N SER A 214 19.35 1.53 -33.18
CA SER A 214 18.86 1.55 -34.57
C SER A 214 17.72 2.53 -34.85
N VAL A 215 16.96 2.97 -33.84
CA VAL A 215 15.78 3.84 -34.03
C VAL A 215 15.99 5.22 -33.40
N LYS A 216 15.98 6.28 -34.23
CA LYS A 216 16.11 7.68 -33.77
C LYS A 216 15.07 8.01 -32.68
N ALA A 217 15.50 8.56 -31.55
CA ALA A 217 14.69 8.80 -30.34
C ALA A 217 13.28 9.38 -30.58
N LYS A 218 13.12 10.39 -31.46
CA LYS A 218 11.80 10.99 -31.79
C LYS A 218 10.83 10.00 -32.48
N ALA A 219 11.35 9.01 -33.21
CA ALA A 219 10.57 7.92 -33.81
C ALA A 219 10.34 6.78 -32.80
N LEU A 220 11.39 6.37 -32.08
CA LEU A 220 11.32 5.37 -31.01
C LEU A 220 10.24 5.73 -29.97
N ARG A 221 10.20 6.99 -29.54
CA ARG A 221 9.15 7.53 -28.67
C ARG A 221 7.75 7.27 -29.22
N LYS A 222 7.50 7.52 -30.51
CA LYS A 222 6.18 7.31 -31.12
C LYS A 222 5.81 5.83 -31.11
N LEU A 223 6.77 4.94 -31.41
CA LEU A 223 6.57 3.49 -31.37
C LEU A 223 6.20 3.03 -29.95
N ILE A 224 6.96 3.44 -28.93
CA ILE A 224 6.66 3.13 -27.52
C ILE A 224 5.28 3.68 -27.12
N GLN A 225 4.96 4.95 -27.45
CA GLN A 225 3.66 5.56 -27.16
C GLN A 225 2.48 4.85 -27.87
N GLN A 226 2.70 4.30 -29.07
CA GLN A 226 1.68 3.58 -29.84
C GLN A 226 1.50 2.14 -29.34
N THR A 227 2.59 1.43 -29.06
CA THR A 227 2.56 0.04 -28.57
C THR A 227 2.06 -0.04 -27.13
N PHE A 228 2.47 0.88 -26.24
CA PHE A 228 2.01 0.90 -24.85
C PHE A 228 0.48 1.01 -24.72
N LYS A 229 -0.19 1.69 -25.65
CA LYS A 229 -1.67 1.84 -25.64
C LYS A 229 -2.42 0.52 -25.80
N GLN A 230 -1.78 -0.53 -26.30
CA GLN A 230 -2.34 -1.89 -26.39
C GLN A 230 -2.40 -2.58 -25.02
N PHE A 231 -1.49 -2.20 -24.10
CA PHE A 231 -1.32 -2.81 -22.77
C PHE A 231 -1.71 -1.86 -21.63
N ALA A 232 -2.03 -0.60 -21.95
CA ALA A 232 -2.27 0.52 -21.05
C ALA A 232 -3.19 0.24 -19.84
N ASN A 233 -4.16 -0.67 -19.99
CA ASN A 233 -5.17 -1.01 -18.99
C ASN A 233 -4.91 -2.36 -18.28
N MET A 234 -3.82 -3.06 -18.58
CA MET A 234 -3.49 -4.35 -17.97
C MET A 234 -2.97 -4.17 -16.54
N ASN A 235 -3.35 -5.09 -15.65
CA ASN A 235 -2.75 -5.20 -14.32
C ASN A 235 -1.41 -5.95 -14.36
N ASP A 236 -0.75 -6.04 -13.20
CA ASP A 236 0.55 -6.70 -12.98
C ASP A 236 0.58 -8.14 -13.56
N GLU A 237 -0.38 -8.97 -13.17
CA GLU A 237 -0.51 -10.38 -13.56
C GLU A 237 -0.87 -10.56 -15.04
N GLN A 238 -1.80 -9.75 -15.55
CA GLN A 238 -2.16 -9.74 -16.98
C GLN A 238 -0.95 -9.35 -17.85
N SER A 239 -0.11 -8.43 -17.38
CA SER A 239 1.10 -8.00 -18.10
C SER A 239 2.14 -9.13 -18.14
N ILE A 240 2.31 -9.87 -17.03
CA ILE A 240 3.18 -11.05 -16.93
C ILE A 240 2.69 -12.17 -17.86
N LEU A 241 1.41 -12.54 -17.79
CA LEU A 241 0.85 -13.61 -18.63
C LEU A 241 0.92 -13.25 -20.13
N LYS A 242 0.67 -11.99 -20.49
CA LYS A 242 0.80 -11.52 -21.88
C LYS A 242 2.25 -11.48 -22.38
N PHE A 243 3.22 -11.27 -21.49
CA PHE A 243 4.64 -11.37 -21.82
C PHE A 243 5.04 -12.82 -22.17
N PHE A 244 4.61 -13.79 -21.35
CA PHE A 244 4.84 -15.22 -21.65
C PHE A 244 4.14 -15.68 -22.94
N GLU A 245 2.92 -15.21 -23.21
CA GLU A 245 2.19 -15.47 -24.46
C GLU A 245 2.99 -15.00 -25.70
N ILE A 246 3.60 -13.80 -25.63
CA ILE A 246 4.35 -13.21 -26.74
C ILE A 246 5.76 -13.81 -26.88
N LEU A 247 6.39 -14.23 -25.77
CA LEU A 247 7.76 -14.76 -25.76
C LEU A 247 7.84 -16.26 -26.11
N SER A 248 6.86 -17.06 -25.67
CA SER A 248 6.90 -18.53 -25.82
C SER A 248 7.03 -19.10 -27.25
N PRO A 249 6.58 -18.43 -28.34
CA PRO A 249 6.80 -18.92 -29.70
C PRO A 249 8.24 -18.78 -30.19
N ILE A 250 9.02 -17.87 -29.60
CA ILE A 250 10.41 -17.56 -30.02
C ILE A 250 11.47 -18.01 -29.00
N TYR A 251 11.07 -18.27 -27.75
CA TYR A 251 11.96 -18.70 -26.68
C TYR A 251 11.26 -19.74 -25.80
N ARG A 252 11.79 -20.97 -25.79
CA ARG A 252 11.19 -22.12 -25.09
C ARG A 252 11.71 -22.20 -23.65
N PHE A 253 11.37 -21.19 -22.84
CA PHE A 253 11.72 -21.08 -21.42
C PHE A 253 11.08 -22.16 -20.50
N ASP A 254 10.30 -23.06 -21.08
CA ASP A 254 9.57 -24.14 -20.42
C ASP A 254 10.26 -25.51 -20.50
N LYS A 255 11.41 -25.62 -21.18
CA LYS A 255 12.18 -26.88 -21.27
C LYS A 255 13.67 -26.67 -21.45
N GLU A 256 14.48 -27.58 -20.91
CA GLU A 256 15.93 -27.63 -21.16
C GLU A 256 16.24 -28.63 -22.30
N CYS A 257 17.19 -28.29 -23.17
CA CYS A 257 17.61 -29.11 -24.31
C CYS A 257 19.09 -29.52 -24.21
N PHE A 258 19.39 -30.80 -24.45
CA PHE A 258 20.72 -31.39 -24.26
C PHE A 258 21.19 -32.19 -25.48
N LYS A 259 22.34 -31.82 -26.03
CA LYS A 259 23.03 -32.59 -27.08
C LYS A 259 23.78 -33.76 -26.46
N CYS A 260 23.33 -34.96 -26.80
CA CYS A 260 23.74 -36.21 -26.17
C CYS A 260 23.64 -37.35 -27.19
N ALA A 261 23.81 -38.59 -26.75
CA ALA A 261 23.49 -39.77 -27.55
C ALA A 261 22.78 -40.84 -26.72
N LEU A 262 21.83 -41.54 -27.33
CA LEU A 262 21.03 -42.59 -26.71
C LEU A 262 21.55 -43.99 -27.08
N GLY A 263 21.44 -44.92 -26.13
CA GLY A 263 21.70 -46.35 -26.34
C GLY A 263 22.99 -46.86 -25.68
N SER A 264 23.01 -48.16 -25.39
CA SER A 264 24.10 -48.87 -24.72
C SER A 264 25.08 -49.53 -25.71
N SER A 265 24.55 -50.24 -26.70
CA SER A 265 25.33 -50.97 -27.72
C SER A 265 25.33 -50.30 -29.10
N TRP A 266 24.29 -49.54 -29.41
CA TRP A 266 24.15 -48.75 -30.64
C TRP A 266 23.83 -47.32 -30.23
N VAL A 267 24.78 -46.42 -30.46
CA VAL A 267 24.76 -45.05 -29.91
C VAL A 267 24.27 -44.06 -30.98
N ILE A 268 23.12 -43.44 -30.74
CA ILE A 268 22.46 -42.50 -31.67
C ILE A 268 22.53 -41.08 -31.10
N SER A 269 23.25 -40.17 -31.77
CA SER A 269 23.31 -38.75 -31.40
C SER A 269 21.96 -38.06 -31.58
N VAL A 270 21.47 -37.36 -30.55
CA VAL A 270 20.19 -36.64 -30.54
C VAL A 270 20.28 -35.32 -29.76
N GLU A 271 19.24 -34.50 -29.85
CA GLU A 271 18.96 -33.42 -28.91
C GLU A 271 17.77 -33.83 -28.03
N LEU A 272 18.04 -34.22 -26.77
CA LEU A 272 16.99 -34.47 -25.78
C LEU A 272 16.34 -33.15 -25.37
N ALA A 273 15.03 -33.16 -25.17
CA ALA A 273 14.24 -32.05 -24.67
C ALA A 273 13.45 -32.52 -23.43
N ILE A 274 13.63 -31.84 -22.30
CA ILE A 274 13.09 -32.25 -21.00
C ILE A 274 12.26 -31.09 -20.42
N GLY A 275 10.96 -31.34 -20.20
CA GLY A 275 10.02 -30.31 -19.72
C GLY A 275 8.63 -30.86 -19.35
N PRO A 276 7.74 -30.03 -18.78
CA PRO A 276 6.48 -30.47 -18.16
C PRO A 276 5.43 -31.00 -19.14
N GLU A 277 5.44 -30.50 -20.37
CA GLU A 277 4.48 -30.89 -21.41
C GLU A 277 4.98 -32.04 -22.28
N GLU A 278 6.31 -32.17 -22.44
CA GLU A 278 6.99 -33.13 -23.32
C GLU A 278 7.43 -34.41 -22.58
N GLY A 279 7.54 -34.37 -21.25
CA GLY A 279 8.21 -35.39 -20.45
C GLY A 279 9.71 -35.43 -20.75
N ILE A 280 10.25 -36.64 -20.93
CA ILE A 280 11.55 -36.90 -21.54
C ILE A 280 11.28 -37.27 -23.02
N SER A 281 11.73 -36.42 -23.94
CA SER A 281 11.57 -36.59 -25.39
C SER A 281 12.88 -36.29 -26.14
N TYR A 282 13.02 -36.73 -27.40
CA TYR A 282 14.14 -36.35 -28.27
C TYR A 282 13.68 -35.73 -29.59
N LEU A 283 14.54 -34.89 -30.16
CA LEU A 283 14.39 -34.28 -31.48
C LEU A 283 15.29 -34.99 -32.50
N THR A 284 14.77 -35.23 -33.72
CA THR A 284 15.60 -35.68 -34.86
C THR A 284 16.19 -34.48 -35.61
N ASP A 285 15.37 -33.44 -35.79
CA ASP A 285 15.66 -32.27 -36.60
C ASP A 285 15.18 -30.98 -35.93
N LYS A 286 15.80 -29.85 -36.29
CA LYS A 286 15.41 -28.51 -35.82
C LYS A 286 14.02 -28.12 -36.33
N GLY A 287 12.99 -28.37 -35.52
CA GLY A 287 11.59 -28.11 -35.84
C GLY A 287 10.72 -29.36 -36.01
N SER A 288 11.29 -30.57 -35.85
CA SER A 288 10.51 -31.80 -35.72
C SER A 288 9.67 -31.79 -34.42
N THR A 289 8.50 -32.44 -34.43
CA THR A 289 7.76 -32.74 -33.19
C THR A 289 8.59 -33.68 -32.33
N PRO A 290 8.80 -33.39 -31.02
CA PRO A 290 9.57 -34.28 -30.15
C PRO A 290 8.99 -35.70 -30.11
N THR A 291 9.86 -36.69 -30.21
CA THR A 291 9.50 -38.10 -30.04
C THR A 291 9.63 -38.46 -28.56
N HIS A 292 8.51 -38.82 -27.94
CA HIS A 292 8.43 -39.10 -26.51
C HIS A 292 9.10 -40.44 -26.15
N LEU A 293 9.85 -40.44 -25.03
CA LEU A 293 10.53 -41.62 -24.49
C LEU A 293 9.89 -42.09 -23.18
N ALA A 294 9.68 -41.18 -22.22
CA ALA A 294 9.14 -41.51 -20.90
C ALA A 294 8.53 -40.28 -20.19
N ASN A 295 7.55 -40.54 -19.32
CA ASN A 295 7.05 -39.57 -18.34
C ASN A 295 7.85 -39.67 -17.03
N PHE A 296 7.98 -38.55 -16.30
CA PHE A 296 8.67 -38.53 -15.01
C PHE A 296 8.04 -39.43 -13.93
N THR A 297 6.75 -39.76 -14.06
CA THR A 297 6.02 -40.73 -13.23
C THR A 297 6.38 -42.19 -13.53
N GLN A 298 7.10 -42.47 -14.62
CA GLN A 298 7.56 -43.81 -14.98
C GLN A 298 9.01 -44.08 -14.56
N VAL A 299 9.79 -43.06 -14.22
CA VAL A 299 11.20 -43.22 -13.80
C VAL A 299 11.23 -43.85 -12.40
N GLN A 300 11.91 -44.97 -12.26
CA GLN A 300 12.03 -45.72 -11.00
C GLN A 300 13.34 -45.40 -10.27
N THR A 301 14.46 -45.38 -10.98
CA THR A 301 15.77 -44.99 -10.44
C THR A 301 16.59 -44.19 -11.46
N ILE A 302 17.50 -43.37 -10.95
CA ILE A 302 18.43 -42.54 -11.74
C ILE A 302 19.85 -42.88 -11.29
N GLN A 303 20.75 -43.10 -12.24
CA GLN A 303 22.17 -43.36 -11.99
C GLN A 303 23.02 -42.53 -12.95
N TYR A 304 24.14 -41.98 -12.50
CA TYR A 304 25.11 -41.32 -13.38
C TYR A 304 26.54 -41.67 -13.01
N SER A 305 27.43 -41.70 -14.01
CA SER A 305 28.82 -42.13 -13.87
C SER A 305 29.72 -41.49 -14.94
N ASN A 306 31.03 -41.65 -14.82
CA ASN A 306 31.96 -41.41 -15.93
C ASN A 306 32.01 -42.65 -16.84
N VAL A 307 32.08 -42.44 -18.16
CA VAL A 307 32.26 -43.53 -19.14
C VAL A 307 33.69 -44.08 -19.06
N GLU A 308 34.68 -43.20 -19.13
CA GLU A 308 36.10 -43.49 -18.93
C GLU A 308 36.80 -42.28 -18.29
N GLU A 309 37.75 -42.52 -17.37
CA GLU A 309 38.55 -41.46 -16.72
C GLU A 309 39.30 -40.56 -17.72
N LYS A 310 39.65 -41.09 -18.89
CA LYS A 310 40.42 -40.37 -19.93
C LYS A 310 39.58 -39.45 -20.80
N GLU A 311 38.29 -39.74 -20.99
CA GLU A 311 37.45 -38.99 -21.93
C GLU A 311 36.55 -37.94 -21.26
N ARG A 312 36.38 -37.97 -19.92
CA ARG A 312 35.51 -37.07 -19.13
C ARG A 312 34.02 -37.04 -19.55
N LYS A 313 33.58 -37.96 -20.43
CA LYS A 313 32.18 -38.14 -20.84
C LYS A 313 31.35 -38.67 -19.68
N GLY A 314 30.16 -38.10 -19.50
CA GLY A 314 29.18 -38.59 -18.53
C GLY A 314 28.27 -39.64 -19.16
N MET A 315 27.85 -40.61 -18.34
CA MET A 315 26.73 -41.50 -18.64
C MET A 315 25.63 -41.26 -17.61
N LEU A 316 24.39 -41.27 -18.08
CA LEU A 316 23.17 -41.24 -17.29
C LEU A 316 22.34 -42.47 -17.67
N GLN A 317 21.84 -43.21 -16.68
CA GLN A 317 20.97 -44.36 -16.87
C GLN A 317 19.69 -44.15 -16.07
N LEU A 318 18.55 -44.35 -16.74
CA LEU A 318 17.22 -44.18 -16.18
C LEU A 318 16.50 -45.51 -16.25
N ASP A 319 16.12 -46.04 -15.08
CA ASP A 319 15.24 -47.20 -15.01
C ASP A 319 13.78 -46.73 -15.19
N VAL A 320 13.04 -47.35 -16.10
CA VAL A 320 11.74 -46.86 -16.57
C VAL A 320 10.70 -47.98 -16.52
N ALA A 321 9.62 -47.74 -15.77
CA ALA A 321 8.52 -48.67 -15.56
C ALA A 321 7.92 -49.17 -16.88
N GLY A 322 8.16 -50.46 -17.19
CA GLY A 322 7.68 -51.12 -18.41
C GLY A 322 8.72 -51.23 -19.54
N ALA A 323 9.90 -50.64 -19.40
CA ALA A 323 11.04 -50.91 -20.28
C ALA A 323 11.75 -52.22 -19.90
N ALA A 324 12.37 -52.88 -20.88
CA ALA A 324 13.16 -54.11 -20.65
C ALA A 324 14.66 -53.85 -20.43
N GLU A 325 15.14 -52.66 -20.83
CA GLU A 325 16.50 -52.17 -20.60
C GLU A 325 16.43 -50.70 -20.12
N PRO A 326 17.36 -50.23 -19.27
CA PRO A 326 17.37 -48.85 -18.80
C PRO A 326 17.76 -47.88 -19.92
N LEU A 327 17.05 -46.75 -20.00
CA LEU A 327 17.33 -45.69 -20.97
C LEU A 327 18.70 -45.07 -20.66
N THR A 328 19.69 -45.45 -21.47
CA THR A 328 21.09 -45.04 -21.33
C THR A 328 21.36 -43.83 -22.23
N VAL A 329 21.93 -42.77 -21.64
CA VAL A 329 22.25 -41.49 -22.29
C VAL A 329 23.72 -41.17 -22.04
N THR A 330 24.48 -40.93 -23.12
CA THR A 330 25.87 -40.48 -23.06
C THR A 330 25.94 -38.97 -23.33
N THR A 331 26.70 -38.23 -22.52
CA THR A 331 26.84 -36.78 -22.57
C THR A 331 28.27 -36.34 -22.89
N GLN A 332 28.43 -35.10 -23.36
CA GLN A 332 29.74 -34.55 -23.71
C GLN A 332 30.67 -34.30 -22.50
N SER A 333 30.10 -34.13 -21.30
CA SER A 333 30.86 -34.04 -20.05
C SER A 333 30.10 -34.66 -18.87
N PHE A 334 30.84 -35.05 -17.83
CA PHE A 334 30.27 -35.48 -16.55
C PHE A 334 29.36 -34.41 -15.93
N THR A 335 29.77 -33.14 -15.97
CA THR A 335 28.94 -31.98 -15.54
C THR A 335 27.58 -31.96 -16.24
N THR A 336 27.49 -32.31 -17.52
CA THR A 336 26.21 -32.42 -18.22
C THR A 336 25.34 -33.57 -17.68
N ALA A 337 25.94 -34.71 -17.31
CA ALA A 337 25.21 -35.83 -16.72
C ALA A 337 24.73 -35.52 -15.29
N GLU A 338 25.56 -34.87 -14.44
CA GLU A 338 25.14 -34.33 -13.13
C GLU A 338 23.93 -33.39 -13.30
N ASN A 339 24.04 -32.41 -14.21
CA ASN A 339 22.98 -31.41 -14.46
C ASN A 339 21.67 -32.02 -15.02
N MET A 340 21.75 -33.10 -15.81
CA MET A 340 20.57 -33.80 -16.31
C MET A 340 19.95 -34.73 -15.27
N ALA A 341 20.76 -35.37 -14.41
CA ALA A 341 20.28 -36.19 -13.30
C ALA A 341 19.45 -35.34 -12.33
N ASP A 342 19.95 -34.18 -11.92
CA ASP A 342 19.23 -33.24 -11.04
C ASP A 342 17.91 -32.75 -11.67
N LEU A 343 17.90 -32.45 -12.98
CA LEU A 343 16.69 -32.02 -13.68
C LEU A 343 15.59 -33.07 -13.61
N ILE A 344 15.92 -34.31 -13.98
CA ILE A 344 14.96 -35.43 -14.02
C ILE A 344 14.53 -35.81 -12.61
N ASP A 345 15.46 -35.88 -11.65
CA ASP A 345 15.18 -36.15 -10.24
C ASP A 345 14.26 -35.09 -9.62
N GLY A 346 14.46 -33.81 -9.93
CA GLY A 346 13.57 -32.73 -9.51
C GLY A 346 12.17 -32.82 -10.11
N TYR A 347 12.05 -33.17 -11.39
CA TYR A 347 10.73 -33.48 -11.98
C TYR A 347 10.09 -34.72 -11.33
N CYS A 348 10.85 -35.79 -11.06
CA CYS A 348 10.35 -37.01 -10.41
C CYS A 348 9.88 -36.74 -8.97
N ARG A 349 10.60 -35.90 -8.21
CA ARG A 349 10.14 -35.37 -6.91
C ARG A 349 8.82 -34.61 -7.07
N LEU A 350 8.77 -33.66 -7.99
CA LEU A 350 7.64 -32.76 -8.19
C LEU A 350 6.35 -33.50 -8.58
N VAL A 351 6.40 -34.43 -9.55
CA VAL A 351 5.19 -35.13 -10.04
C VAL A 351 4.68 -36.19 -9.06
N ASN A 352 5.55 -36.77 -8.22
CA ASN A 352 5.17 -37.80 -7.23
C ASN A 352 4.90 -37.22 -5.84
N GLY A 353 5.09 -35.91 -5.63
CA GLY A 353 5.00 -35.27 -4.32
C GLY A 353 6.08 -35.76 -3.32
N ALA A 354 7.20 -36.27 -3.83
CA ALA A 354 8.25 -36.92 -3.05
C ALA A 354 9.35 -35.93 -2.64
N THR A 355 9.80 -36.02 -1.39
CA THR A 355 10.93 -35.21 -0.89
C THR A 355 12.29 -35.86 -1.17
N GLN A 356 12.35 -37.19 -1.18
CA GLN A 356 13.56 -37.99 -1.39
C GLN A 356 14.00 -38.01 -2.86
N SER A 357 15.30 -38.17 -3.10
CA SER A 357 15.88 -38.32 -4.43
C SER A 357 15.66 -39.73 -5.00
N PHE A 358 15.46 -39.80 -6.31
CA PHE A 358 15.46 -41.02 -7.14
C PHE A 358 16.87 -41.43 -7.59
N ILE A 359 17.91 -40.64 -7.26
CA ILE A 359 19.31 -40.90 -7.61
C ILE A 359 19.90 -41.93 -6.65
N VAL A 360 20.32 -43.08 -7.18
CA VAL A 360 20.99 -44.14 -6.41
C VAL A 360 22.47 -43.77 -6.21
N ARG A 361 22.83 -43.36 -5.00
CA ARG A 361 24.23 -43.13 -4.61
C ARG A 361 24.92 -44.49 -4.33
N PRO A 362 26.08 -44.80 -4.95
CA PRO A 362 26.77 -46.07 -4.72
C PRO A 362 27.40 -46.11 -3.32
N GLN A 363 27.03 -47.11 -2.50
CA GLN A 363 27.79 -47.42 -1.29
C GLN A 363 29.15 -48.00 -1.65
N LYS A 364 30.24 -47.29 -1.29
CA LYS A 364 31.57 -47.89 -1.23
C LYS A 364 31.68 -48.76 0.02
N GLU A 365 32.09 -50.01 -0.15
CA GLU A 365 32.48 -50.86 0.98
C GLU A 365 33.66 -50.23 1.74
N GLY A 366 33.41 -49.74 2.96
CA GLY A 366 34.43 -49.16 3.83
C GLY A 366 33.96 -47.93 4.62
N GLU A 367 33.05 -47.13 4.06
CA GLU A 367 32.50 -45.96 4.75
C GLU A 367 31.41 -46.39 5.74
N ARG A 368 31.69 -46.23 7.04
CA ARG A 368 30.68 -46.42 8.09
C ARG A 368 29.66 -45.29 7.98
N ALA A 369 28.42 -45.62 7.63
CA ALA A 369 27.31 -44.69 7.79
C ALA A 369 27.25 -44.20 9.25
N LEU A 370 27.09 -42.89 9.44
CA LEU A 370 26.77 -42.33 10.75
C LEU A 370 25.46 -42.97 11.26
N PRO A 371 25.35 -43.27 12.56
CA PRO A 371 24.25 -44.07 13.09
C PRO A 371 22.92 -43.35 12.85
N SER A 372 22.02 -44.00 12.12
CA SER A 372 20.69 -43.46 11.85
C SER A 372 19.91 -43.27 13.15
N ILE A 373 19.36 -42.07 13.36
CA ILE A 373 18.49 -41.77 14.51
C ILE A 373 17.34 -42.80 14.54
N PRO A 374 17.05 -43.46 15.68
CA PRO A 374 16.11 -44.58 15.72
C PRO A 374 14.70 -44.20 15.27
N LYS A 375 14.20 -44.90 14.24
CA LYS A 375 12.78 -44.84 13.86
C LYS A 375 11.95 -45.53 14.93
N LEU A 376 11.24 -44.74 15.76
CA LEU A 376 10.22 -45.27 16.66
C LEU A 376 9.08 -45.90 15.84
N ALA A 377 8.88 -47.21 16.03
CA ALA A 377 7.89 -47.97 15.29
C ALA A 377 6.47 -47.78 15.87
N ASN A 378 5.48 -47.82 14.98
CA ASN A 378 4.08 -47.65 15.31
C ASN A 378 3.53 -48.87 16.08
N ASN A 379 2.72 -48.65 17.14
CA ASN A 379 1.88 -49.68 17.74
C ASN A 379 0.72 -49.05 18.54
N GLU A 380 -0.52 -49.42 18.20
CA GLU A 380 -1.72 -48.97 18.90
C GLU A 380 -2.15 -49.91 20.04
N LYS A 381 -2.95 -49.36 20.98
CA LYS A 381 -3.87 -50.04 21.92
C LYS A 381 -3.24 -50.94 22.99
N ARG A 382 -3.42 -50.54 24.27
CA ARG A 382 -4.43 -51.16 25.17
C ARG A 382 -4.56 -50.49 26.57
N LEU A 383 -5.69 -49.81 26.76
CA LEU A 383 -6.56 -49.79 27.97
C LEU A 383 -6.01 -49.36 29.37
N GLU A 384 -6.54 -48.22 29.85
CA GLU A 384 -6.96 -47.88 31.24
C GLU A 384 -6.09 -48.23 32.48
N SER A 385 -5.85 -47.25 33.37
CA SER A 385 -6.73 -46.99 34.54
C SER A 385 -6.11 -46.11 35.67
N VAL A 386 -6.98 -45.63 36.57
CA VAL A 386 -6.74 -45.07 37.95
C VAL A 386 -6.16 -43.64 38.09
N ARG A 387 -6.85 -42.84 38.93
CA ARG A 387 -6.47 -41.50 39.45
C ARG A 387 -5.55 -41.59 40.67
N ALA A 388 -4.73 -40.57 40.93
CA ALA A 388 -4.78 -39.71 42.16
C ALA A 388 -3.48 -38.90 42.37
N GLY A 389 -3.49 -37.93 43.30
CA GLY A 389 -2.28 -37.68 44.13
C GLY A 389 -1.57 -36.33 44.03
N VAL A 390 -2.30 -35.23 44.27
CA VAL A 390 -1.79 -33.86 44.56
C VAL A 390 -0.45 -33.80 45.32
N ARG A 391 0.55 -33.09 44.78
CA ARG A 391 1.26 -31.96 45.45
C ARG A 391 2.24 -31.25 44.51
N ALA A 392 2.51 -29.98 44.80
CA ALA A 392 3.38 -29.10 44.02
C ALA A 392 4.82 -29.07 44.56
N ILE A 393 5.76 -28.71 43.69
CA ILE A 393 6.77 -27.62 43.84
C ILE A 393 7.63 -27.63 42.57
N SER A 394 7.82 -26.46 41.95
CA SER A 394 8.75 -26.26 40.83
C SER A 394 9.27 -24.82 40.83
N VAL A 395 10.52 -24.64 41.24
CA VAL A 395 11.27 -23.37 41.18
C VAL A 395 12.69 -23.70 40.70
N SER A 396 12.90 -23.48 39.41
CA SER A 396 14.13 -23.61 38.62
C SER A 396 13.69 -23.19 37.20
N ASP A 397 14.15 -22.09 36.58
CA ASP A 397 15.55 -21.75 36.31
C ASP A 397 16.35 -22.97 35.85
N ASP A 398 16.36 -23.20 34.54
CA ASP A 398 17.60 -23.47 33.81
C ASP A 398 17.43 -23.16 32.32
N ALA A 399 18.48 -22.64 31.69
CA ALA A 399 18.47 -22.20 30.30
C ALA A 399 19.49 -23.01 29.47
N SER A 400 19.00 -24.02 28.75
CA SER A 400 19.76 -24.73 27.72
C SER A 400 18.81 -25.24 26.63
N GLY A 401 18.63 -24.45 25.57
CA GLY A 401 18.02 -24.93 24.33
C GLY A 401 19.05 -25.76 23.56
N ASP A 402 18.64 -26.93 23.08
CA ASP A 402 19.49 -27.87 22.35
C ASP A 402 19.87 -27.28 20.97
N GLU A 403 21.16 -27.06 20.71
CA GLU A 403 21.65 -26.48 19.44
C GLU A 403 21.71 -27.55 18.34
N THR A 404 20.84 -27.46 17.33
CA THR A 404 20.90 -28.34 16.15
C THR A 404 21.81 -27.74 15.06
N ASP A 405 22.73 -28.57 14.53
CA ASP A 405 23.82 -28.18 13.62
C ASP A 405 23.38 -27.89 12.17
N ASP A 406 22.07 -27.86 11.92
CA ASP A 406 21.45 -27.56 10.62
C ASP A 406 21.17 -26.05 10.42
N TYR A 407 21.44 -25.22 11.43
CA TYR A 407 21.13 -23.79 11.50
C TYR A 407 21.51 -22.98 10.24
N ALA A 408 20.55 -22.24 9.70
CA ALA A 408 20.79 -21.22 8.68
C ALA A 408 20.01 -19.93 8.97
N GLU A 409 20.61 -18.77 8.71
CA GLU A 409 20.08 -17.43 9.00
C GLU A 409 20.39 -16.47 7.84
N ILE A 410 19.46 -15.57 7.52
CA ILE A 410 19.62 -14.61 6.43
C ILE A 410 19.96 -13.23 7.01
N ILE A 411 21.03 -12.63 6.48
CA ILE A 411 21.54 -11.31 6.83
C ILE A 411 20.90 -10.27 5.89
N ASP A 412 20.14 -9.33 6.47
CA ASP A 412 19.49 -8.21 5.77
C ASP A 412 20.53 -7.19 5.25
N GLU A 413 21.15 -7.45 4.11
CA GLU A 413 22.22 -6.60 3.54
C GLU A 413 21.70 -5.31 2.85
N GLU A 414 20.68 -4.65 3.38
CA GLU A 414 20.03 -3.47 2.76
C GLU A 414 20.70 -2.12 3.10
N ASP A 415 21.90 -2.14 3.69
CA ASP A 415 22.55 -0.96 4.26
C ASP A 415 23.54 -0.25 3.30
N THR A 416 23.82 -0.82 2.12
CA THR A 416 24.84 -0.34 1.16
C THR A 416 24.46 0.92 0.35
N TYR A 417 23.51 1.74 0.81
CA TYR A 417 23.21 3.05 0.17
C TYR A 417 22.93 4.17 1.17
N THR A 418 23.73 4.20 2.24
CA THR A 418 24.00 5.41 3.04
C THR A 418 25.34 6.04 2.59
N MET A 419 25.67 7.23 3.09
CA MET A 419 26.85 8.04 2.73
C MET A 419 28.18 7.25 2.71
N PRO A 420 29.19 7.66 1.91
CA PRO A 420 30.48 6.96 1.77
C PRO A 420 31.33 7.04 3.05
N SER A 421 31.05 6.11 3.97
CA SER A 421 31.75 5.86 5.23
C SER A 421 31.69 4.35 5.51
N THR A 422 32.83 3.76 5.84
CA THR A 422 33.06 2.30 5.85
C THR A 422 32.18 1.54 6.84
N GLU A 423 31.96 0.27 6.55
CA GLU A 423 31.14 -0.68 7.32
C GLU A 423 31.39 -0.63 8.84
N GLY A 424 30.31 -0.71 9.63
CA GLY A 424 30.35 -0.83 11.10
C GLY A 424 30.43 0.47 11.91
N TYR A 425 30.53 1.65 11.27
CA TYR A 425 30.74 2.91 12.00
C TYR A 425 29.50 3.56 12.63
N GLY A 426 28.27 3.21 12.22
CA GLY A 426 27.03 3.88 12.69
C GLY A 426 26.84 3.91 14.21
N VAL A 427 27.28 2.87 14.92
CA VAL A 427 27.24 2.78 16.40
C VAL A 427 28.48 3.40 17.06
N LEU A 428 29.59 3.55 16.32
CA LEU A 428 30.84 4.15 16.83
C LEU A 428 30.82 5.69 16.75
N GLU A 429 30.23 6.26 15.69
CA GLU A 429 30.11 7.73 15.53
C GLU A 429 29.02 8.36 16.39
N ALA A 430 28.07 7.56 16.92
CA ALA A 430 27.02 8.05 17.81
C ALA A 430 27.55 8.62 19.14
N ARG A 431 28.79 8.26 19.53
CA ARG A 431 29.38 8.56 20.85
C ARG A 431 29.47 10.04 21.22
N ASP A 432 29.57 10.94 20.25
CA ASP A 432 29.57 12.40 20.51
C ASP A 432 28.19 12.94 20.94
N TYR A 433 27.13 12.16 20.70
CA TYR A 433 25.72 12.51 20.93
C TYR A 433 25.00 11.49 21.83
N GLU A 434 25.73 10.52 22.41
CA GLU A 434 25.17 9.49 23.29
C GLU A 434 24.80 10.10 24.64
N ILE A 435 23.55 9.94 25.05
CA ILE A 435 23.00 10.44 26.31
C ILE A 435 22.81 9.27 27.27
N GLN A 436 23.36 9.37 28.47
CA GLN A 436 23.09 8.39 29.53
C GLN A 436 21.60 8.44 29.92
N ARG A 437 20.95 7.28 29.94
CA ARG A 437 19.48 7.17 30.12
C ARG A 437 18.98 7.70 31.47
N ASP A 438 19.79 7.65 32.50
CA ASP A 438 19.53 8.22 33.83
C ASP A 438 19.37 9.75 33.83
N ARG A 439 19.87 10.44 32.80
CA ARG A 439 19.72 11.89 32.62
C ARG A 439 18.39 12.31 31.98
N ILE A 440 17.54 11.36 31.58
CA ILE A 440 16.27 11.61 30.89
C ILE A 440 15.08 11.21 31.77
N GLU A 441 14.30 12.19 32.21
CA GLU A 441 12.98 11.96 32.78
C GLU A 441 11.96 11.78 31.65
N LEU A 442 11.45 10.55 31.46
CA LEU A 442 10.44 10.23 30.47
C LEU A 442 9.04 10.61 30.99
N GLY A 443 8.41 11.60 30.37
CA GLY A 443 7.05 12.04 30.68
C GLY A 443 5.98 11.34 29.83
N ARG A 444 4.80 11.96 29.72
CA ARG A 444 3.67 11.44 28.93
C ARG A 444 3.99 11.32 27.42
N CYS A 445 3.33 10.38 26.75
CA CYS A 445 3.22 10.37 25.29
C CYS A 445 2.56 11.68 24.80
N ILE A 446 3.05 12.21 23.67
CA ILE A 446 2.56 13.41 22.98
C ILE A 446 2.26 13.18 21.49
N GLY A 447 2.58 12.00 20.95
CA GLY A 447 2.20 11.60 19.59
C GLY A 447 2.62 10.16 19.27
N GLU A 448 1.78 9.43 18.54
CA GLU A 448 2.03 8.04 18.15
C GLU A 448 2.53 7.96 16.70
N GLY A 449 3.70 7.35 16.49
CA GLY A 449 4.33 7.20 15.18
C GLY A 449 4.40 5.75 14.69
N GLN A 450 4.55 5.56 13.37
CA GLN A 450 4.63 4.22 12.77
C GLN A 450 5.81 3.39 13.31
N PHE A 451 6.91 4.03 13.67
CA PHE A 451 8.13 3.37 14.20
C PHE A 451 8.18 3.35 15.75
N GLY A 452 7.24 4.04 16.40
CA GLY A 452 7.13 4.15 17.86
C GLY A 452 6.69 5.54 18.32
N ASP A 453 6.68 5.76 19.64
CA ASP A 453 5.95 6.88 20.25
C ASP A 453 6.86 8.05 20.62
N VAL A 454 6.35 9.27 20.41
CA VAL A 454 7.00 10.50 20.83
C VAL A 454 6.44 10.89 22.21
N HIS A 455 7.33 11.00 23.19
CA HIS A 455 7.03 11.46 24.54
C HIS A 455 7.61 12.86 24.77
N GLN A 456 7.01 13.63 25.68
CA GLN A 456 7.73 14.76 26.29
C GLN A 456 8.62 14.25 27.43
N GLY A 457 9.69 14.96 27.74
CA GLY A 457 10.53 14.65 28.89
C GLY A 457 11.44 15.81 29.28
N VAL A 458 12.33 15.55 30.24
CA VAL A 458 13.32 16.50 30.73
C VAL A 458 14.72 15.89 30.64
N TYR A 459 15.63 16.58 29.98
CA TYR A 459 17.05 16.23 29.95
C TYR A 459 17.82 17.06 30.98
N SER A 460 18.46 16.39 31.94
CA SER A 460 19.29 17.04 32.96
C SER A 460 20.77 16.90 32.61
N SER A 461 21.42 18.02 32.32
CA SER A 461 22.86 18.10 32.11
C SER A 461 23.58 18.45 33.43
N ALA A 462 24.82 17.99 33.58
CA ALA A 462 25.67 18.37 34.71
C ALA A 462 26.20 19.82 34.62
N GLU A 463 26.16 20.41 33.42
CA GLU A 463 26.76 21.73 33.11
C GLU A 463 25.74 22.79 32.72
N ASN A 464 24.49 22.40 32.42
CA ASN A 464 23.45 23.26 31.90
C ASN A 464 22.11 23.00 32.61
N PRO A 465 21.21 24.00 32.73
CA PRO A 465 19.90 23.81 33.34
C PRO A 465 19.07 22.76 32.59
N SER A 466 18.20 22.06 33.33
CA SER A 466 17.35 21.01 32.78
C SER A 466 16.49 21.51 31.61
N LEU A 467 16.51 20.77 30.51
CA LEU A 467 15.94 21.15 29.21
C LEU A 467 14.72 20.29 28.89
N SER A 468 13.63 20.93 28.47
CA SER A 468 12.43 20.21 27.98
C SER A 468 12.69 19.60 26.60
N VAL A 469 12.50 18.29 26.47
CA VAL A 469 12.83 17.51 25.26
C VAL A 469 11.64 16.70 24.73
N ALA A 470 11.69 16.35 23.45
CA ALA A 470 10.86 15.34 22.82
C ALA A 470 11.68 14.06 22.61
N ILE A 471 11.09 12.91 22.92
CA ILE A 471 11.77 11.61 23.00
C ILE A 471 11.03 10.64 22.07
N LYS A 472 11.60 10.32 20.91
CA LYS A 472 11.05 9.31 19.98
C LYS A 472 11.57 7.94 20.42
N THR A 473 10.68 7.03 20.83
CA THR A 473 11.03 5.69 21.32
C THR A 473 10.81 4.63 20.25
N CYS A 474 11.67 3.61 20.19
CA CYS A 474 11.48 2.44 19.31
C CYS A 474 10.51 1.43 19.94
N LYS A 475 9.40 1.07 19.26
CA LYS A 475 8.45 0.05 19.76
C LYS A 475 8.98 -1.39 19.61
N ASN A 476 9.52 -1.73 18.44
CA ASN A 476 9.89 -3.11 18.09
C ASN A 476 11.37 -3.20 17.65
N CYS A 477 12.31 -2.83 18.53
CA CYS A 477 13.75 -2.98 18.26
C CYS A 477 14.22 -4.43 18.48
N THR A 478 13.60 -5.38 17.76
CA THR A 478 13.86 -6.83 17.85
C THR A 478 14.88 -7.34 16.84
N SER A 479 15.26 -6.54 15.85
CA SER A 479 16.38 -6.80 14.95
C SER A 479 17.28 -5.58 14.83
N ASP A 480 18.56 -5.83 14.54
CA ASP A 480 19.55 -4.78 14.36
C ASP A 480 19.24 -3.92 13.13
N SER A 481 18.68 -4.50 12.06
CA SER A 481 18.21 -3.79 10.87
C SER A 481 17.08 -2.77 11.16
N VAL A 482 16.22 -3.02 12.16
CA VAL A 482 15.21 -2.04 12.61
C VAL A 482 15.85 -0.95 13.49
N ARG A 483 16.82 -1.31 14.33
CA ARG A 483 17.58 -0.35 15.16
C ARG A 483 18.37 0.65 14.29
N GLU A 484 19.07 0.15 13.27
CA GLU A 484 19.85 0.97 12.33
C GLU A 484 18.93 1.92 11.54
N LYS A 485 17.83 1.40 10.96
CA LYS A 485 16.86 2.21 10.22
C LYS A 485 16.14 3.27 11.08
N PHE A 486 16.06 3.06 12.40
CA PHE A 486 15.60 4.07 13.36
C PHE A 486 16.68 5.13 13.65
N LEU A 487 17.90 4.71 13.99
CA LEU A 487 19.04 5.61 14.26
C LEU A 487 19.44 6.46 13.03
N GLN A 488 19.21 5.97 11.81
CA GLN A 488 19.46 6.71 10.57
C GLN A 488 18.70 8.05 10.49
N GLU A 489 17.56 8.19 11.18
CA GLU A 489 16.87 9.47 11.30
C GLU A 489 17.70 10.48 12.11
N ALA A 490 18.28 10.06 13.24
CA ALA A 490 19.17 10.90 14.04
C ALA A 490 20.49 11.22 13.32
N LEU A 491 21.10 10.24 12.63
CA LEU A 491 22.30 10.47 11.79
C LEU A 491 22.04 11.45 10.63
N THR A 492 20.80 11.50 10.15
CA THR A 492 20.36 12.51 9.17
C THR A 492 20.18 13.88 9.84
N MET A 493 19.48 13.95 10.97
CA MET A 493 19.25 15.20 11.72
C MET A 493 20.54 15.84 12.26
N ARG A 494 21.56 15.06 12.62
CA ARG A 494 22.90 15.54 13.06
C ARG A 494 23.54 16.52 12.07
N GLN A 495 23.20 16.43 10.78
CA GLN A 495 23.82 17.22 9.70
C GLN A 495 23.18 18.61 9.51
N PHE A 496 22.09 18.90 10.25
CA PHE A 496 21.29 20.11 10.12
C PHE A 496 21.38 21.00 11.36
N ASP A 497 21.76 22.26 11.14
CA ASP A 497 21.65 23.34 12.12
C ASP A 497 21.02 24.54 11.40
N HIS A 498 19.76 24.80 11.73
CA HIS A 498 18.94 25.84 11.09
C HIS A 498 17.76 26.22 12.00
N PRO A 499 17.43 27.52 12.18
CA PRO A 499 16.41 27.95 13.15
C PRO A 499 15.01 27.33 13.00
N HIS A 500 14.64 26.95 11.77
CA HIS A 500 13.32 26.37 11.44
C HIS A 500 13.38 24.87 11.10
N ILE A 501 14.39 24.15 11.59
CA ILE A 501 14.45 22.68 11.60
C ILE A 501 14.48 22.22 13.07
N VAL A 502 13.79 21.11 13.37
CA VAL A 502 13.82 20.50 14.71
C VAL A 502 15.22 19.97 15.01
N LYS A 503 15.86 20.50 16.05
CA LYS A 503 17.23 20.16 16.45
C LYS A 503 17.29 18.82 17.19
N LEU A 504 18.23 17.97 16.77
CA LEU A 504 18.69 16.80 17.53
C LEU A 504 19.48 17.28 18.76
N ILE A 505 19.20 16.70 19.92
CA ILE A 505 19.92 16.93 21.17
C ILE A 505 20.86 15.75 21.45
N GLY A 506 20.41 14.52 21.17
CA GLY A 506 21.25 13.32 21.27
C GLY A 506 20.46 12.04 21.01
N VAL A 507 21.10 10.90 21.27
CA VAL A 507 20.55 9.55 21.10
C VAL A 507 20.83 8.70 22.34
N ILE A 508 20.02 7.65 22.53
CA ILE A 508 20.33 6.55 23.45
C ILE A 508 20.34 5.28 22.61
N THR A 509 21.51 4.70 22.40
CA THR A 509 21.69 3.50 21.54
C THR A 509 21.42 2.19 22.28
N GLU A 510 21.36 2.21 23.61
CA GLU A 510 20.86 1.09 24.42
C GLU A 510 19.38 0.77 24.08
N ASN A 511 19.02 -0.51 23.96
CA ASN A 511 17.62 -0.89 23.82
C ASN A 511 16.79 -0.54 25.08
N PRO A 512 15.52 -0.11 24.94
CA PRO A 512 14.86 0.33 23.70
C PRO A 512 15.41 1.70 23.25
N VAL A 513 15.85 1.78 21.99
CA VAL A 513 16.55 2.97 21.44
C VAL A 513 15.67 4.21 21.44
N TRP A 514 16.22 5.34 21.90
CA TRP A 514 15.54 6.65 21.96
C TRP A 514 16.29 7.72 21.15
N ILE A 515 15.56 8.61 20.49
CA ILE A 515 16.10 9.82 19.83
C ILE A 515 15.59 11.05 20.60
N ILE A 516 16.50 11.91 21.05
CA ILE A 516 16.22 13.08 21.89
C ILE A 516 16.29 14.36 21.03
N MET A 517 15.20 15.11 20.98
CA MET A 517 15.00 16.29 20.14
C MET A 517 14.47 17.47 20.96
N GLU A 518 14.56 18.69 20.44
CA GLU A 518 13.94 19.86 21.09
C GLU A 518 12.40 19.76 21.15
N LEU A 519 11.80 20.19 22.28
CA LEU A 519 10.35 20.15 22.45
C LEU A 519 9.68 21.41 21.87
N CYS A 520 9.04 21.26 20.70
CA CYS A 520 8.17 22.29 20.14
C CYS A 520 6.85 22.38 20.93
N THR A 521 6.79 23.33 21.88
CA THR A 521 5.81 23.34 22.98
C THR A 521 4.33 23.47 22.57
N LEU A 522 4.04 23.93 21.35
CA LEU A 522 2.67 24.15 20.84
C LEU A 522 2.21 23.05 19.86
N GLY A 523 3.02 22.01 19.65
CA GLY A 523 2.61 20.76 18.97
C GLY A 523 2.51 20.82 17.44
N GLU A 524 1.70 19.93 16.85
CA GLU A 524 1.47 19.82 15.40
C GLU A 524 0.82 21.12 14.86
N LEU A 525 1.44 21.73 13.84
CA LEU A 525 0.93 22.95 13.20
C LEU A 525 -0.50 22.79 12.69
N ARG A 526 -0.82 21.64 12.08
CA ARG A 526 -2.17 21.36 11.56
C ARG A 526 -3.24 21.34 12.65
N SER A 527 -2.94 20.86 13.86
CA SER A 527 -3.86 20.92 15.01
C SER A 527 -3.91 22.33 15.62
N PHE A 528 -2.77 23.01 15.75
CA PHE A 528 -2.68 24.41 16.19
C PHE A 528 -3.53 25.36 15.32
N LEU A 529 -3.43 25.24 13.99
CA LEU A 529 -4.20 26.01 13.01
C LEU A 529 -5.72 25.84 13.16
N GLN A 530 -6.19 24.60 13.41
CA GLN A 530 -7.62 24.31 13.57
C GLN A 530 -8.16 24.92 14.86
N VAL A 531 -7.45 24.77 15.98
CA VAL A 531 -7.84 25.31 17.29
C VAL A 531 -7.79 26.84 17.29
N ARG A 532 -6.79 27.45 16.64
CA ARG A 532 -6.56 28.90 16.66
C ARG A 532 -7.13 29.67 15.47
N LYS A 533 -7.97 29.04 14.63
CA LYS A 533 -8.52 29.60 13.37
C LYS A 533 -9.06 31.04 13.47
N HIS A 534 -9.69 31.41 14.58
CA HIS A 534 -10.28 32.75 14.79
C HIS A 534 -9.34 33.76 15.46
N SER A 535 -8.08 33.38 15.72
CA SER A 535 -7.07 34.14 16.46
C SER A 535 -5.73 34.28 15.73
N LEU A 536 -5.65 33.77 14.49
CA LEU A 536 -4.48 33.89 13.62
C LEU A 536 -4.78 34.90 12.51
N ASP A 537 -3.85 35.81 12.26
CA ASP A 537 -3.93 36.74 11.13
C ASP A 537 -3.18 36.20 9.91
N LEU A 538 -3.40 36.84 8.77
CA LEU A 538 -2.81 36.45 7.50
C LEU A 538 -1.28 36.61 7.51
N ALA A 539 -0.74 37.63 8.18
CA ALA A 539 0.71 37.83 8.31
C ALA A 539 1.38 36.65 9.06
N THR A 540 0.76 36.11 10.11
CA THR A 540 1.26 34.93 10.85
C THR A 540 1.25 33.67 9.96
N LEU A 541 0.20 33.47 9.17
CA LEU A 541 0.13 32.34 8.23
C LEU A 541 1.20 32.42 7.13
N ILE A 542 1.47 33.63 6.61
CA ILE A 542 2.53 33.87 5.63
C ILE A 542 3.92 33.75 6.27
N LEU A 543 4.08 34.17 7.53
CA LEU A 543 5.30 33.98 8.31
C LEU A 543 5.66 32.49 8.44
N PHE A 544 4.69 31.62 8.74
CA PHE A 544 4.92 30.17 8.79
C PHE A 544 5.36 29.61 7.44
N ALA A 545 4.74 30.03 6.33
CA ALA A 545 5.15 29.63 4.98
C ALA A 545 6.58 30.12 4.65
N TYR A 546 6.91 31.37 5.01
CA TYR A 546 8.26 31.93 4.85
C TYR A 546 9.30 31.13 5.66
N GLN A 547 9.05 30.88 6.95
CA GLN A 547 9.95 30.11 7.82
C GLN A 547 10.23 28.71 7.27
N LEU A 548 9.20 27.99 6.83
CA LEU A 548 9.36 26.69 6.16
C LEU A 548 10.16 26.79 4.86
N SER A 549 9.96 27.83 4.04
CA SER A 549 10.76 28.04 2.83
C SER A 549 12.25 28.29 3.13
N THR A 550 12.59 28.87 4.29
CA THR A 550 14.00 29.00 4.72
C THR A 550 14.63 27.66 5.07
N ALA A 551 13.91 26.79 5.79
CA ALA A 551 14.35 25.43 6.11
C ALA A 551 14.50 24.56 4.86
N LEU A 552 13.56 24.66 3.92
CA LEU A 552 13.60 23.89 2.68
C LEU A 552 14.68 24.38 1.71
N ALA A 553 14.98 25.68 1.68
CA ALA A 553 16.14 26.22 0.96
C ALA A 553 17.48 25.74 1.58
N TYR A 554 17.53 25.58 2.91
CA TYR A 554 18.68 24.99 3.59
C TYR A 554 18.86 23.51 3.20
N LEU A 555 17.79 22.70 3.24
CA LEU A 555 17.84 21.29 2.81
C LEU A 555 18.21 21.14 1.33
N GLU A 556 17.68 22.00 0.45
CA GLU A 556 18.06 22.07 -0.97
C GLU A 556 19.57 22.35 -1.13
N SER A 557 20.14 23.28 -0.35
CA SER A 557 21.58 23.57 -0.36
C SER A 557 22.44 22.40 0.18
N LYS A 558 21.87 21.56 1.05
CA LYS A 558 22.49 20.34 1.59
C LYS A 558 22.22 19.10 0.74
N ARG A 559 21.49 19.22 -0.38
CA ARG A 559 21.08 18.13 -1.29
C ARG A 559 20.19 17.06 -0.64
N PHE A 560 19.44 17.42 0.40
CA PHE A 560 18.45 16.53 1.02
C PHE A 560 17.06 16.74 0.44
N VAL A 561 16.32 15.63 0.29
CA VAL A 561 14.90 15.62 -0.07
C VAL A 561 14.13 15.04 1.10
N HIS A 562 13.13 15.78 1.57
CA HIS A 562 12.32 15.48 2.75
C HIS A 562 11.20 14.48 2.45
N ARG A 563 10.69 14.47 1.21
CA ARG A 563 9.74 13.48 0.67
C ARG A 563 8.33 13.43 1.28
N ASP A 564 8.08 14.14 2.39
CA ASP A 564 6.75 14.26 3.01
C ASP A 564 6.56 15.62 3.71
N ILE A 565 6.51 16.70 2.92
CA ILE A 565 6.27 18.05 3.43
C ILE A 565 4.76 18.29 3.54
N ALA A 566 4.26 18.37 4.77
CA ALA A 566 2.85 18.58 5.08
C ALA A 566 2.69 19.25 6.45
N ALA A 567 1.55 19.91 6.70
CA ALA A 567 1.31 20.64 7.95
C ALA A 567 1.25 19.75 9.23
N ARG A 568 1.26 18.41 9.06
CA ARG A 568 1.39 17.42 10.14
C ARG A 568 2.83 17.12 10.57
N ASN A 569 3.80 17.34 9.68
CA ASN A 569 5.23 17.13 9.92
C ASN A 569 5.95 18.46 10.25
N VAL A 570 5.15 19.48 10.57
CA VAL A 570 5.61 20.80 11.01
C VAL A 570 5.13 21.02 12.44
N LEU A 571 6.05 21.41 13.31
CA LEU A 571 5.78 21.66 14.72
C LEU A 571 5.83 23.15 15.03
N VAL A 572 5.09 23.57 16.05
CA VAL A 572 5.00 24.96 16.51
C VAL A 572 5.81 25.11 17.80
N SER A 573 6.87 25.92 17.76
CA SER A 573 7.76 26.15 18.91
C SER A 573 7.23 27.28 19.79
N SER A 574 6.89 28.41 19.16
CA SER A 574 6.21 29.58 19.74
C SER A 574 5.12 30.07 18.77
N THR A 575 4.28 31.01 19.20
CA THR A 575 3.15 31.52 18.39
C THR A 575 3.55 32.12 17.04
N ASP A 576 4.82 32.49 16.90
CA ASP A 576 5.47 33.14 15.78
C ASP A 576 6.60 32.28 15.14
N CYS A 577 6.82 31.04 15.60
CA CYS A 577 7.91 30.18 15.13
C CYS A 577 7.48 28.73 14.89
N VAL A 578 7.56 28.30 13.62
CA VAL A 578 7.41 26.90 13.21
C VAL A 578 8.75 26.25 12.87
N LYS A 579 8.81 24.92 13.02
CA LYS A 579 9.97 24.08 12.71
C LYS A 579 9.56 22.85 11.90
N LEU A 580 10.36 22.50 10.91
CA LEU A 580 10.20 21.31 10.07
C LEU A 580 10.80 20.07 10.77
N GLY A 581 10.08 18.94 10.76
CA GLY A 581 10.47 17.70 11.43
C GLY A 581 9.97 16.43 10.74
N ASP A 582 10.14 15.29 11.40
CA ASP A 582 10.00 13.91 10.88
C ASP A 582 10.91 13.62 9.67
N PHE A 583 12.17 13.31 9.97
CA PHE A 583 13.20 13.05 8.97
C PHE A 583 13.30 11.57 8.57
N GLY A 584 12.45 10.67 9.09
CA GLY A 584 12.54 9.23 8.83
C GLY A 584 12.49 8.84 7.35
N LEU A 585 11.75 9.60 6.53
CA LEU A 585 11.69 9.44 5.06
C LEU A 585 12.75 10.26 4.30
N SER A 586 13.46 11.17 4.95
CA SER A 586 14.41 12.08 4.29
C SER A 586 15.67 11.34 3.82
N ARG A 587 16.21 11.70 2.65
CA ARG A 587 17.46 11.11 2.11
C ARG A 587 18.29 12.15 1.35
N TYR A 588 19.59 11.92 1.29
CA TYR A 588 20.55 12.67 0.46
C TYR A 588 20.41 12.28 -1.02
N MET A 589 20.82 13.17 -1.94
CA MET A 589 20.94 12.88 -3.38
C MET A 589 22.29 13.30 -3.94
N GLU A 590 22.87 12.43 -4.76
CA GLU A 590 23.93 12.79 -5.70
C GLU A 590 23.35 13.42 -6.98
N ASP A 591 24.15 14.23 -7.69
CA ASP A 591 23.71 15.15 -8.77
C ASP A 591 23.02 14.50 -9.98
N SER A 592 23.09 13.18 -10.13
CA SER A 592 22.44 12.39 -11.19
C SER A 592 21.39 11.41 -10.67
N SER A 593 21.23 11.29 -9.35
CA SER A 593 20.41 10.27 -8.68
C SER A 593 18.98 10.75 -8.42
N TYR A 594 18.06 9.79 -8.30
CA TYR A 594 16.72 10.05 -7.77
C TYR A 594 16.22 8.82 -7.01
N TYR A 595 15.54 9.03 -5.88
CA TYR A 595 15.08 7.94 -5.04
C TYR A 595 13.76 7.33 -5.55
N LYS A 596 13.63 6.00 -5.46
CA LYS A 596 12.43 5.20 -5.74
C LYS A 596 11.91 4.60 -4.44
N ALA A 597 10.67 4.93 -4.05
CA ALA A 597 10.12 4.53 -2.74
C ALA A 597 9.40 3.17 -2.74
N SER A 598 9.62 2.41 -1.67
CA SER A 598 9.11 1.07 -1.42
C SER A 598 7.60 0.97 -1.12
N LYS A 599 7.12 -0.25 -0.85
CA LYS A 599 5.70 -0.67 -0.85
C LYS A 599 4.87 -0.21 0.39
N GLY A 600 5.15 0.99 0.94
CA GLY A 600 4.42 1.59 2.06
C GLY A 600 3.13 2.36 1.69
N LYS A 601 2.32 2.73 2.70
CA LYS A 601 1.15 3.64 2.55
C LYS A 601 1.64 5.06 2.26
N LEU A 602 1.41 5.56 1.04
CA LEU A 602 1.90 6.87 0.59
C LEU A 602 0.90 8.03 0.82
N PRO A 603 1.38 9.26 1.08
CA PRO A 603 0.57 10.47 1.24
C PRO A 603 0.13 11.05 -0.11
N ILE A 604 -0.58 10.26 -0.94
CA ILE A 604 -0.94 10.56 -2.34
C ILE A 604 -1.53 11.96 -2.57
N LYS A 605 -2.24 12.54 -1.59
CA LYS A 605 -2.88 13.86 -1.70
C LYS A 605 -1.93 15.06 -1.62
N TRP A 606 -0.71 14.84 -1.12
CA TRP A 606 0.35 15.84 -1.05
C TRP A 606 1.37 15.66 -2.18
N MET A 607 1.62 14.41 -2.58
CA MET A 607 2.69 14.04 -3.52
C MET A 607 2.57 14.67 -4.91
N ALA A 608 3.73 14.86 -5.54
CA ALA A 608 3.84 15.32 -6.92
C ALA A 608 3.45 14.22 -7.94
N PRO A 609 2.99 14.57 -9.16
CA PRO A 609 2.55 13.60 -10.17
C PRO A 609 3.62 12.58 -10.54
N GLU A 610 4.88 12.99 -10.63
CA GLU A 610 6.00 12.11 -10.93
C GLU A 610 6.35 11.17 -9.76
N SER A 611 6.10 11.59 -8.53
CA SER A 611 6.27 10.76 -7.33
C SER A 611 5.16 9.72 -7.20
N ILE A 612 3.95 10.02 -7.71
CA ILE A 612 2.83 9.07 -7.76
C ILE A 612 3.05 8.06 -8.90
N ASN A 613 3.22 8.54 -10.14
CA ASN A 613 3.32 7.68 -11.33
C ASN A 613 4.63 6.88 -11.41
N PHE A 614 5.77 7.47 -11.00
CA PHE A 614 7.11 6.90 -11.24
C PHE A 614 7.91 6.66 -9.95
N ARG A 615 7.29 6.85 -8.77
CA ARG A 615 7.92 6.76 -7.44
C ARG A 615 9.15 7.66 -7.23
N ARG A 616 9.37 8.65 -8.10
CA ARG A 616 10.52 9.58 -8.07
C ARG A 616 10.35 10.70 -7.04
N PHE A 617 11.39 10.93 -6.23
CA PHE A 617 11.47 12.06 -5.32
C PHE A 617 12.71 12.92 -5.63
N THR A 618 12.54 14.25 -5.63
CA THR A 618 13.58 15.28 -5.87
C THR A 618 13.20 16.59 -5.18
N SER A 619 14.08 17.59 -5.15
CA SER A 619 13.73 18.95 -4.69
C SER A 619 12.50 19.54 -5.40
N ALA A 620 12.26 19.18 -6.67
CA ALA A 620 11.08 19.63 -7.41
C ALA A 620 9.77 18.96 -6.95
N SER A 621 9.80 17.71 -6.45
CA SER A 621 8.62 17.10 -5.82
C SER A 621 8.38 17.67 -4.42
N ASP A 622 9.44 18.04 -3.71
CA ASP A 622 9.34 18.74 -2.43
C ASP A 622 8.75 20.15 -2.59
N VAL A 623 9.10 20.89 -3.66
CA VAL A 623 8.46 22.17 -4.00
C VAL A 623 6.95 22.01 -4.23
N TRP A 624 6.52 20.93 -4.89
CA TRP A 624 5.09 20.63 -5.06
C TRP A 624 4.41 20.38 -3.71
N MET A 625 5.01 19.54 -2.86
CA MET A 625 4.50 19.22 -1.52
C MET A 625 4.46 20.46 -0.61
N PHE A 626 5.47 21.33 -0.69
CA PHE A 626 5.47 22.64 -0.03
C PHE A 626 4.35 23.55 -0.55
N GLY A 627 4.06 23.55 -1.86
CA GLY A 627 2.88 24.22 -2.41
C GLY A 627 1.58 23.75 -1.78
N VAL A 628 1.43 22.44 -1.57
CA VAL A 628 0.28 21.86 -0.83
C VAL A 628 0.30 22.26 0.65
N CYS A 629 1.47 22.28 1.29
CA CYS A 629 1.61 22.70 2.69
C CYS A 629 1.26 24.19 2.90
N MET A 630 1.64 25.09 1.99
CA MET A 630 1.20 26.50 2.02
C MET A 630 -0.32 26.62 1.89
N TRP A 631 -0.95 25.78 1.07
CA TRP A 631 -2.41 25.71 0.97
C TRP A 631 -3.05 25.17 2.26
N GLU A 632 -2.49 24.13 2.89
CA GLU A 632 -2.97 23.64 4.20
C GLU A 632 -2.89 24.72 5.29
N ILE A 633 -1.84 25.55 5.28
CA ILE A 633 -1.65 26.65 6.23
C ILE A 633 -2.77 27.70 6.07
N LEU A 634 -3.00 28.20 4.85
CA LEU A 634 -4.08 29.18 4.60
C LEU A 634 -5.49 28.60 4.75
N MET A 635 -5.65 27.28 4.60
CA MET A 635 -6.90 26.56 4.83
C MET A 635 -7.02 26.02 6.27
N TYR A 636 -6.22 26.52 7.21
CA TYR A 636 -6.29 26.20 8.64
C TYR A 636 -6.27 24.69 8.95
N GLY A 637 -5.42 23.93 8.26
CA GLY A 637 -5.23 22.49 8.49
C GLY A 637 -6.30 21.56 7.88
N ILE A 638 -7.18 22.09 7.03
CA ILE A 638 -8.07 21.28 6.17
C ILE A 638 -7.25 20.38 5.25
N LYS A 639 -7.64 19.12 5.10
CA LYS A 639 -6.90 18.14 4.29
C LYS A 639 -7.04 18.47 2.79
N PRO A 640 -5.95 18.43 1.99
CA PRO A 640 -6.04 18.62 0.54
C PRO A 640 -6.92 17.53 -0.10
N PHE A 641 -7.64 17.90 -1.16
CA PHE A 641 -8.60 17.03 -1.85
C PHE A 641 -9.55 16.26 -0.91
N GLN A 642 -10.16 16.96 0.07
CA GLN A 642 -11.19 16.39 0.94
C GLN A 642 -12.35 15.80 0.11
N GLY A 643 -12.94 14.68 0.56
CA GLY A 643 -13.98 13.94 -0.17
C GLY A 643 -13.51 13.11 -1.37
N VAL A 644 -12.33 13.39 -1.95
CA VAL A 644 -11.79 12.66 -3.11
C VAL A 644 -11.07 11.37 -2.67
N LYS A 645 -11.18 10.26 -3.42
CA LYS A 645 -10.40 9.03 -3.14
C LYS A 645 -9.00 9.14 -3.75
N ASN A 646 -7.99 8.51 -3.14
CA ASN A 646 -6.58 8.67 -3.57
C ASN A 646 -6.36 8.36 -5.06
N ASN A 647 -7.02 7.33 -5.60
CA ASN A 647 -6.88 6.90 -6.99
C ASN A 647 -7.44 7.93 -8.01
N ASP A 648 -8.36 8.79 -7.56
CA ASP A 648 -8.96 9.85 -8.38
C ASP A 648 -8.06 11.10 -8.44
N VAL A 649 -7.30 11.37 -7.37
CA VAL A 649 -6.48 12.59 -7.18
C VAL A 649 -5.48 12.79 -8.32
N ILE A 650 -4.74 11.74 -8.70
CA ILE A 650 -3.81 11.80 -9.83
C ILE A 650 -4.53 12.16 -11.13
N GLY A 651 -5.76 11.67 -11.35
CA GLY A 651 -6.55 11.98 -12.54
C GLY A 651 -6.96 13.44 -12.63
N ARG A 652 -7.46 14.00 -11.51
CA ARG A 652 -7.78 15.43 -11.38
C ARG A 652 -6.57 16.30 -11.71
N ILE A 653 -5.44 16.01 -11.07
CA ILE A 653 -4.18 16.71 -11.28
C ILE A 653 -3.69 16.59 -12.73
N GLU A 654 -3.86 15.41 -13.35
CA GLU A 654 -3.47 15.13 -14.72
C GLU A 654 -4.35 15.78 -15.78
N ASN A 655 -5.63 16.02 -15.47
CA ASN A 655 -6.58 16.82 -16.26
C ASN A 655 -6.35 18.34 -16.12
N GLY A 656 -5.55 18.76 -15.14
CA GLY A 656 -5.22 20.17 -14.88
C GLY A 656 -5.90 20.78 -13.66
N GLU A 657 -6.77 20.05 -12.95
CA GLU A 657 -7.35 20.54 -11.68
C GLU A 657 -6.24 20.82 -10.65
N ARG A 658 -6.46 21.85 -9.83
CA ARG A 658 -5.60 22.24 -8.70
C ARG A 658 -6.46 22.56 -7.48
N LEU A 659 -5.83 22.64 -6.31
CA LEU A 659 -6.49 23.07 -5.09
C LEU A 659 -6.92 24.54 -5.26
N ALA A 660 -8.18 24.84 -4.92
CA ALA A 660 -8.76 26.16 -5.14
C ALA A 660 -8.12 27.24 -4.24
N MET A 661 -8.19 28.50 -4.66
CA MET A 661 -7.66 29.63 -3.90
C MET A 661 -8.29 29.72 -2.50
N PRO A 662 -7.51 29.73 -1.40
CA PRO A 662 -8.05 29.86 -0.05
C PRO A 662 -8.78 31.20 0.16
N PRO A 663 -9.80 31.26 1.03
CA PRO A 663 -10.43 32.51 1.43
C PRO A 663 -9.41 33.51 1.96
N ASN A 664 -9.55 34.78 1.58
CA ASN A 664 -8.64 35.89 1.95
C ASN A 664 -7.17 35.70 1.54
N CYS A 665 -6.85 34.77 0.64
CA CYS A 665 -5.48 34.60 0.11
C CYS A 665 -5.09 35.75 -0.84
N PRO A 666 -3.91 36.39 -0.67
CA PRO A 666 -3.38 37.33 -1.65
C PRO A 666 -3.16 36.69 -3.03
N PRO A 667 -3.57 37.34 -4.14
CA PRO A 667 -3.38 36.79 -5.49
C PRO A 667 -1.91 36.50 -5.85
N THR A 668 -0.97 37.26 -5.30
CA THR A 668 0.48 37.04 -5.41
C THR A 668 0.91 35.71 -4.78
N LEU A 669 0.36 35.38 -3.62
CA LEU A 669 0.64 34.14 -2.89
C LEU A 669 0.00 32.92 -3.55
N TYR A 670 -1.24 33.02 -4.03
CA TYR A 670 -1.86 31.93 -4.79
C TYR A 670 -1.18 31.71 -6.15
N SER A 671 -0.72 32.79 -6.82
CA SER A 671 0.17 32.68 -7.98
C SER A 671 1.43 31.87 -7.65
N LEU A 672 2.05 32.11 -6.50
CA LEU A 672 3.22 31.34 -6.04
C LEU A 672 2.90 29.85 -5.79
N MET A 673 1.74 29.53 -5.20
CA MET A 673 1.27 28.13 -5.06
C MET A 673 1.08 27.46 -6.42
N THR A 674 0.44 28.14 -7.38
CA THR A 674 0.20 27.56 -8.72
C THR A 674 1.48 27.36 -9.53
N LYS A 675 2.52 28.20 -9.34
CA LYS A 675 3.89 27.92 -9.84
C LYS A 675 4.46 26.61 -9.27
N CYS A 676 4.29 26.38 -7.96
CA CYS A 676 4.73 25.13 -7.31
C CYS A 676 4.01 23.90 -7.88
N TRP A 677 2.75 24.06 -8.29
CA TRP A 677 1.94 22.99 -8.90
C TRP A 677 2.02 22.93 -10.45
N ALA A 678 3.07 23.46 -11.06
CA ALA A 678 3.40 23.17 -12.45
C ALA A 678 3.55 21.65 -12.63
N TYR A 679 2.81 21.04 -13.59
CA TYR A 679 2.84 19.58 -13.76
C TYR A 679 4.25 19.10 -14.13
N ASP A 680 4.88 19.81 -15.05
CA ASP A 680 6.28 19.64 -15.46
C ASP A 680 7.23 20.04 -14.31
N PRO A 681 8.01 19.11 -13.72
CA PRO A 681 8.88 19.42 -12.58
C PRO A 681 9.94 20.49 -12.89
N SER A 682 10.37 20.59 -14.15
CA SER A 682 11.41 21.54 -14.58
C SER A 682 10.94 23.01 -14.58
N LYS A 683 9.63 23.25 -14.42
CA LYS A 683 9.01 24.58 -14.41
C LYS A 683 8.61 25.07 -13.01
N ARG A 684 8.89 24.28 -11.97
CA ARG A 684 8.65 24.66 -10.58
C ARG A 684 9.81 25.56 -10.08
N PRO A 685 9.53 26.62 -9.30
CA PRO A 685 10.57 27.49 -8.76
C PRO A 685 11.42 26.74 -7.72
N ARG A 686 12.65 27.19 -7.47
CA ARG A 686 13.51 26.64 -6.40
C ARG A 686 13.14 27.20 -5.03
N PHE A 687 13.56 26.56 -3.94
CA PHE A 687 13.25 27.06 -2.60
C PHE A 687 13.92 28.40 -2.29
N THR A 688 15.07 28.68 -2.89
CA THR A 688 15.72 30.01 -2.83
C THR A 688 14.88 31.13 -3.47
N GLU A 689 14.18 30.83 -4.58
CA GLU A 689 13.25 31.76 -5.23
C GLU A 689 11.97 31.93 -4.39
N LEU A 690 11.41 30.82 -3.90
CA LEU A 690 10.21 30.80 -3.04
C LEU A 690 10.41 31.62 -1.76
N LYS A 691 11.54 31.41 -1.07
CA LYS A 691 11.95 32.20 0.10
C LYS A 691 11.95 33.70 -0.19
N THR A 692 12.48 34.09 -1.35
CA THR A 692 12.59 35.50 -1.73
C THR A 692 11.20 36.10 -1.98
N GLN A 693 10.34 35.44 -2.76
CA GLN A 693 8.98 35.91 -3.04
C GLN A 693 8.08 35.92 -1.78
N LEU A 694 8.20 34.91 -0.90
CA LEU A 694 7.50 34.89 0.39
C LEU A 694 7.95 36.01 1.33
N SER A 695 9.23 36.37 1.34
CA SER A 695 9.74 37.49 2.13
C SER A 695 9.14 38.83 1.70
N THR A 696 8.96 39.05 0.39
CA THR A 696 8.33 40.26 -0.15
C THR A 696 6.84 40.30 0.20
N ILE A 697 6.11 39.21 -0.05
CA ILE A 697 4.66 39.10 0.23
C ILE A 697 4.37 39.28 1.73
N LEU A 698 5.23 38.77 2.61
CA LEU A 698 5.11 38.94 4.06
C LEU A 698 5.22 40.41 4.49
N GLU A 699 6.14 41.17 3.89
CA GLU A 699 6.35 42.58 4.23
C GLU A 699 5.22 43.45 3.66
N GLU A 700 4.76 43.17 2.43
CA GLU A 700 3.58 43.79 1.83
C GLU A 700 2.32 43.59 2.69
N GLU A 701 2.11 42.40 3.25
CA GLU A 701 0.95 42.12 4.11
C GLU A 701 1.06 42.82 5.47
N LYS A 702 2.25 42.88 6.09
CA LYS A 702 2.45 43.63 7.35
C LYS A 702 2.15 45.11 7.18
N ILE A 703 2.62 45.74 6.11
CA ILE A 703 2.37 47.16 5.83
C ILE A 703 0.86 47.40 5.66
N GLN A 704 0.17 46.53 4.92
CA GLN A 704 -1.29 46.59 4.80
C GLN A 704 -2.00 46.34 6.14
N GLN A 705 -1.48 45.46 7.00
CA GLN A 705 -2.03 45.21 8.32
C GLN A 705 -1.88 46.42 9.25
N GLU A 706 -0.72 47.07 9.28
CA GLU A 706 -0.52 48.33 10.02
C GLU A 706 -1.43 49.43 9.48
N GLU A 707 -1.58 49.57 8.16
CA GLU A 707 -2.48 50.55 7.56
C GLU A 707 -3.95 50.29 7.93
N ARG A 708 -4.42 49.04 7.87
CA ARG A 708 -5.78 48.65 8.29
C ARG A 708 -6.02 48.96 9.78
N LEU A 709 -5.06 48.64 10.66
CA LEU A 709 -5.13 48.99 12.08
C LEU A 709 -5.15 50.51 12.31
N ARG A 710 -4.36 51.26 11.54
CA ARG A 710 -4.30 52.73 11.61
C ARG A 710 -5.58 53.40 11.08
N MET A 711 -6.22 52.83 10.06
CA MET A 711 -7.53 53.26 9.57
C MET A 711 -8.62 52.98 10.61
N GLU A 712 -8.61 51.81 11.24
CA GLU A 712 -9.56 51.46 12.30
C GLU A 712 -9.40 52.36 13.53
N MET A 713 -8.17 52.64 13.96
CA MET A 713 -7.89 53.55 15.07
C MET A 713 -8.39 54.98 14.79
N ARG A 714 -8.22 55.48 13.54
CA ARG A 714 -8.81 56.76 13.11
C ARG A 714 -10.34 56.73 13.16
N ARG A 715 -10.97 55.62 12.76
CA ARG A 715 -12.43 55.44 12.80
C ARG A 715 -12.94 55.51 14.24
N GLN A 716 -12.30 54.81 15.17
CA GLN A 716 -12.68 54.79 16.58
C GLN A 716 -12.54 56.15 17.25
N VAL A 717 -11.44 56.88 17.00
CA VAL A 717 -11.25 58.27 17.49
C VAL A 717 -12.29 59.25 16.95
N THR A 718 -12.87 58.98 15.78
CA THR A 718 -13.93 59.82 15.19
C THR A 718 -15.29 59.62 15.87
N VAL A 719 -15.53 58.47 16.51
CA VAL A 719 -16.80 58.13 17.16
C VAL A 719 -16.88 58.63 18.61
N SER A 720 -15.74 58.84 19.29
CA SER A 720 -15.71 59.16 20.73
C SER A 720 -16.06 60.62 21.11
N TRP A 721 -16.66 61.41 20.20
CA TRP A 721 -17.02 62.81 20.45
C TRP A 721 -18.52 63.04 20.71
N ASP A 722 -19.39 62.07 20.38
CA ASP A 722 -20.84 62.22 20.46
C ASP A 722 -21.42 61.64 21.79
N SER A 723 -20.88 62.05 22.93
CA SER A 723 -21.31 61.55 24.26
C SER A 723 -21.11 62.57 25.39
N GLY A 724 -21.82 63.69 25.29
CA GLY A 724 -22.24 64.52 26.43
C GLY A 724 -21.24 65.55 26.98
N GLY A 725 -21.37 66.81 26.55
CA GLY A 725 -20.49 67.88 27.05
C GLY A 725 -20.79 69.33 26.62
N ALA A 726 -22.02 69.81 26.86
CA ALA A 726 -22.46 71.23 26.78
C ALA A 726 -22.34 72.00 25.44
N ASP A 727 -23.31 72.88 25.19
CA ASP A 727 -23.39 73.76 24.02
C ASP A 727 -22.57 75.05 24.24
N GLU A 728 -21.33 75.08 23.77
CA GLU A 728 -20.59 76.34 23.53
C GLU A 728 -19.75 76.24 22.24
N ALA A 729 -20.18 76.94 21.19
CA ALA A 729 -19.46 76.97 19.92
C ALA A 729 -18.17 77.81 20.00
N PRO A 730 -17.01 77.30 19.51
CA PRO A 730 -15.74 78.02 19.61
C PRO A 730 -15.77 79.36 18.86
N PRO A 731 -15.20 80.44 19.43
CA PRO A 731 -15.31 81.78 18.87
C PRO A 731 -14.60 81.91 17.52
N LYS A 732 -15.31 82.49 16.54
CA LYS A 732 -14.78 82.71 15.19
C LYS A 732 -13.52 83.61 15.23
N PRO A 733 -12.39 83.22 14.63
CA PRO A 733 -11.23 84.10 14.53
C PRO A 733 -11.58 85.36 13.71
N SER A 734 -11.27 86.53 14.26
CA SER A 734 -11.64 87.82 13.65
C SER A 734 -10.85 88.07 12.37
N ARG A 735 -11.57 88.37 11.28
CA ARG A 735 -10.98 88.66 9.96
C ARG A 735 -10.38 90.09 9.93
N PRO A 736 -9.07 90.28 9.71
CA PRO A 736 -8.50 91.62 9.50
C PRO A 736 -9.07 92.30 8.25
N GLY A 737 -9.17 93.63 8.28
CA GLY A 737 -9.83 94.42 7.24
C GLY A 737 -9.07 94.56 5.91
N TYR A 738 -9.81 94.86 4.85
CA TYR A 738 -9.29 95.29 3.55
C TYR A 738 -8.56 96.65 3.66
N PRO A 739 -7.64 96.94 2.72
CA PRO A 739 -8.05 97.84 1.62
C PRO A 739 -7.67 97.33 0.22
N SER A 740 -8.56 97.54 -0.75
CA SER A 740 -8.26 97.50 -2.19
C SER A 740 -7.75 98.88 -2.66
N PRO A 741 -7.15 99.02 -3.86
CA PRO A 741 -7.99 99.45 -4.99
C PRO A 741 -7.55 98.99 -6.40
N ARG A 742 -8.44 99.25 -7.39
CA ARG A 742 -8.25 99.18 -8.88
C ARG A 742 -8.20 97.76 -9.51
N SER A 743 -8.81 97.52 -10.68
CA SER A 743 -9.78 98.32 -11.47
C SER A 743 -10.50 97.49 -12.55
N SER A 744 -11.77 97.86 -12.84
CA SER A 744 -12.58 97.81 -14.11
C SER A 744 -12.11 96.97 -15.32
N GLU A 745 -12.96 96.37 -16.17
CA GLU A 745 -14.37 96.64 -16.62
C GLU A 745 -15.14 95.30 -16.87
N GLY A 746 -16.46 95.19 -17.07
CA GLY A 746 -17.59 96.15 -17.00
C GLY A 746 -18.94 95.53 -17.47
N PHE A 747 -20.07 96.08 -17.00
CA PHE A 747 -21.47 96.10 -17.56
C PHE A 747 -22.12 94.78 -18.08
N HIS A 748 -23.15 94.20 -17.44
CA HIS A 748 -24.59 94.61 -17.34
C HIS A 748 -25.49 94.16 -18.53
N PRO A 749 -26.82 93.94 -18.34
CA PRO A 749 -27.55 93.40 -17.19
C PRO A 749 -28.63 92.33 -17.58
N SER A 750 -29.33 91.74 -16.61
CA SER A 750 -30.57 90.95 -16.83
C SER A 750 -31.80 91.75 -16.37
N PRO A 751 -33.02 91.44 -16.88
CA PRO A 751 -34.00 90.76 -16.02
C PRO A 751 -35.05 89.86 -16.73
N GLN A 752 -35.70 88.97 -15.96
CA GLN A 752 -37.11 88.45 -16.09
C GLN A 752 -37.55 87.83 -17.45
N HIS A 753 -38.16 86.63 -17.54
CA HIS A 753 -39.38 86.20 -16.83
C HIS A 753 -39.60 84.65 -16.85
N ALA A 754 -40.42 84.19 -15.92
CA ALA A 754 -41.28 82.99 -15.87
C ALA A 754 -41.18 81.82 -16.91
N SER A 755 -40.95 80.62 -16.36
CA SER A 755 -41.76 79.38 -16.50
C SER A 755 -41.82 78.52 -17.80
N GLN A 756 -41.70 77.20 -17.55
CA GLN A 756 -42.40 76.05 -18.19
C GLN A 756 -41.87 75.36 -19.48
N HIS A 757 -41.93 74.01 -19.40
CA HIS A 757 -42.17 72.97 -20.42
C HIS A 757 -41.21 72.70 -21.60
N ASN A 758 -40.54 71.53 -21.49
CA ASN A 758 -40.45 70.43 -22.46
C ASN A 758 -40.05 70.62 -23.95
N HIS A 759 -38.92 69.97 -24.28
CA HIS A 759 -38.69 69.00 -25.38
C HIS A 759 -37.96 69.42 -26.69
N TYR A 760 -36.94 68.60 -27.06
CA TYR A 760 -36.24 68.48 -28.38
C TYR A 760 -35.48 69.73 -28.92
N GLN A 761 -34.35 69.70 -29.66
CA GLN A 761 -33.78 68.76 -30.65
C GLN A 761 -32.35 69.22 -31.14
N VAL A 762 -31.65 68.36 -31.91
CA VAL A 762 -30.62 68.63 -32.98
C VAL A 762 -29.27 69.33 -32.69
N ALA A 763 -28.17 68.62 -33.03
CA ALA A 763 -27.05 69.03 -33.93
C ALA A 763 -26.12 67.80 -34.19
N GLY A 764 -25.50 67.55 -35.36
CA GLY A 764 -25.51 68.24 -36.68
C GLY A 764 -24.92 67.37 -37.82
N TYR A 765 -24.98 67.86 -39.06
CA TYR A 765 -24.56 67.24 -40.35
C TYR A 765 -23.03 67.41 -40.67
N PRO A 766 -22.41 66.94 -41.80
CA PRO A 766 -22.98 66.42 -43.08
C PRO A 766 -22.35 65.11 -43.68
N GLY A 767 -22.86 64.68 -44.85
CA GLY A 767 -22.35 63.57 -45.71
C GLY A 767 -21.40 64.06 -46.84
N PRO A 768 -21.45 63.56 -48.12
CA PRO A 768 -22.49 62.75 -48.78
C PRO A 768 -22.02 61.65 -49.83
N HIS A 769 -23.01 61.01 -50.50
CA HIS A 769 -22.98 60.23 -51.77
C HIS A 769 -22.58 58.74 -51.81
N GLY A 770 -23.35 57.93 -52.60
CA GLY A 770 -22.89 56.66 -53.20
C GLY A 770 -23.82 55.42 -53.03
N MET A 771 -24.32 54.87 -54.14
CA MET A 771 -25.11 53.62 -54.28
C MET A 771 -24.69 52.92 -55.60
N PRO A 772 -24.96 51.62 -55.89
CA PRO A 772 -25.46 50.51 -55.04
C PRO A 772 -24.75 49.12 -55.26
N THR A 773 -25.37 48.03 -54.77
CA THR A 773 -25.29 46.59 -55.19
C THR A 773 -24.22 45.60 -54.68
N SER A 774 -24.71 44.36 -54.50
CA SER A 774 -24.04 43.03 -54.48
C SER A 774 -23.38 42.49 -53.19
N MET A 775 -23.75 41.25 -52.88
CA MET A 775 -23.05 40.23 -52.06
C MET A 775 -21.93 39.57 -52.91
N PRO A 776 -20.93 38.81 -52.37
CA PRO A 776 -21.05 37.97 -51.16
C PRO A 776 -19.79 37.74 -50.26
N SER A 777 -20.03 36.98 -49.17
CA SER A 777 -19.13 35.99 -48.54
C SER A 777 -17.95 36.37 -47.61
N ALA A 778 -17.87 35.53 -46.56
CA ALA A 778 -16.68 35.13 -45.78
C ALA A 778 -15.97 36.15 -44.86
N GLY A 779 -16.23 36.01 -43.54
CA GLY A 779 -15.41 36.56 -42.45
C GLY A 779 -15.80 35.91 -41.12
N TYR A 780 -14.83 35.51 -40.29
CA TYR A 780 -15.05 34.91 -38.95
C TYR A 780 -15.07 36.01 -37.84
N PRO A 781 -15.59 35.70 -36.63
CA PRO A 781 -15.85 36.65 -35.52
C PRO A 781 -14.57 36.84 -34.64
N PRO A 782 -14.55 37.42 -33.39
CA PRO A 782 -15.67 37.65 -32.46
C PRO A 782 -15.60 38.86 -31.48
N GLN A 783 -16.52 38.82 -30.50
CA GLN A 783 -16.65 39.62 -29.24
C GLN A 783 -17.21 41.05 -29.42
N ALA A 784 -18.28 41.53 -28.75
CA ALA A 784 -19.08 41.16 -27.57
C ALA A 784 -18.73 41.84 -26.22
N SER A 785 -19.63 42.73 -25.79
CA SER A 785 -19.88 43.12 -24.39
C SER A 785 -21.32 43.70 -24.26
N VAL A 786 -21.84 43.81 -23.04
CA VAL A 786 -23.28 43.97 -22.70
C VAL A 786 -23.63 45.42 -22.31
N LEU A 787 -24.93 45.73 -22.16
CA LEU A 787 -25.62 46.81 -21.38
C LEU A 787 -26.41 47.85 -22.24
N ASP A 788 -27.64 48.29 -21.92
CA ASP A 788 -28.61 47.87 -20.88
C ASP A 788 -30.13 48.13 -21.27
N PRO A 789 -31.11 48.73 -20.51
CA PRO A 789 -32.44 48.10 -20.35
C PRO A 789 -33.70 49.00 -20.59
N HIS A 790 -34.84 48.62 -19.99
CA HIS A 790 -36.16 49.31 -19.81
C HIS A 790 -37.17 49.25 -21.00
N GLU A 791 -38.50 49.38 -20.82
CA GLU A 791 -39.37 49.77 -19.66
C GLU A 791 -40.67 48.87 -19.56
N PRO A 792 -41.57 49.03 -18.56
CA PRO A 792 -42.68 48.11 -18.23
C PRO A 792 -44.07 48.57 -18.76
N TRP A 793 -45.18 47.98 -18.26
CA TRP A 793 -46.41 48.66 -17.75
C TRP A 793 -47.36 47.60 -17.10
N ASN A 794 -48.41 48.03 -16.37
CA ASN A 794 -49.25 47.20 -15.47
C ASN A 794 -50.75 47.21 -15.87
N HIS A 795 -51.70 46.37 -15.38
CA HIS A 795 -51.82 45.44 -14.22
C HIS A 795 -52.90 44.33 -14.56
N HIS A 796 -53.51 43.41 -13.77
CA HIS A 796 -53.64 43.05 -12.32
C HIS A 796 -54.27 41.60 -12.19
N ARG A 797 -54.54 41.10 -10.95
CA ARG A 797 -55.35 39.91 -10.51
C ARG A 797 -54.74 38.49 -10.72
N PRO A 798 -55.14 37.46 -9.93
CA PRO A 798 -55.84 37.46 -8.61
C PRO A 798 -55.32 36.46 -7.54
N GLY A 799 -55.38 36.87 -6.25
CA GLY A 799 -55.53 36.04 -5.03
C GLY A 799 -54.46 34.98 -4.70
N ASP A 800 -54.46 34.30 -3.54
CA ASP A 800 -55.03 34.47 -2.17
C ASP A 800 -54.49 33.25 -1.37
N MET A 801 -54.28 33.17 -0.05
CA MET A 801 -54.48 33.97 1.19
C MET A 801 -53.49 33.35 2.24
N SER A 802 -53.30 33.69 3.53
CA SER A 802 -53.65 34.74 4.53
C SER A 802 -52.80 34.43 5.81
N MET A 803 -52.59 35.25 6.86
CA MET A 803 -52.84 36.67 7.16
C MET A 803 -51.97 37.14 8.36
N TRP A 804 -51.71 38.46 8.42
CA TRP A 804 -51.49 39.31 9.62
C TRP A 804 -50.25 39.16 10.56
N SER A 805 -49.25 40.02 10.29
CA SER A 805 -48.92 41.26 11.05
C SER A 805 -48.35 41.31 12.49
N ALA A 806 -47.28 42.12 12.60
CA ALA A 806 -46.96 43.18 13.60
C ALA A 806 -46.04 42.91 14.81
N ASN A 807 -44.99 43.77 14.91
CA ASN A 807 -44.21 44.28 16.07
C ASN A 807 -43.58 43.25 17.06
N MET A 808 -42.49 43.53 17.80
CA MET A 808 -41.94 44.79 18.33
C MET A 808 -40.40 44.70 18.55
N GLU A 809 -39.82 45.68 19.26
CA GLU A 809 -38.37 45.88 19.51
C GLU A 809 -37.83 45.22 20.82
N ASP A 810 -36.50 45.28 20.94
CA ASP A 810 -35.72 45.58 22.16
C ASP A 810 -35.13 44.46 23.07
N GLY A 811 -33.89 44.74 23.51
CA GLY A 811 -33.40 44.66 24.89
C GLY A 811 -33.54 43.37 25.71
N GLY A 812 -32.43 42.67 25.95
CA GLY A 812 -32.45 41.53 26.89
C GLY A 812 -31.12 40.94 27.38
N ALA A 813 -29.97 41.60 27.17
CA ALA A 813 -28.69 41.09 27.65
C ALA A 813 -28.50 41.34 29.15
N VAL A 814 -28.78 40.33 29.98
CA VAL A 814 -28.49 40.36 31.43
C VAL A 814 -27.22 39.54 31.71
N ASP A 815 -26.22 40.19 32.29
CA ASP A 815 -24.94 39.58 32.67
C ASP A 815 -25.08 38.69 33.93
N MET A 816 -24.37 37.55 33.96
CA MET A 816 -24.17 36.75 35.16
C MET A 816 -23.00 35.76 35.02
N ARG A 817 -21.84 36.13 35.58
CA ARG A 817 -20.82 35.15 36.00
C ARG A 817 -21.31 34.45 37.28
N GLY A 818 -21.91 33.26 37.16
CA GLY A 818 -22.50 32.54 38.31
C GLY A 818 -22.28 31.03 38.30
N LEU A 819 -21.88 30.49 39.45
CA LEU A 819 -21.48 29.10 39.71
C LEU A 819 -22.50 28.00 39.31
N THR A 820 -21.96 26.90 38.79
CA THR A 820 -22.37 25.48 38.97
C THR A 820 -23.82 25.16 39.37
N GLN A 821 -24.61 24.61 38.43
CA GLN A 821 -25.69 23.65 38.73
C GLN A 821 -25.98 22.73 37.54
N ALA A 822 -26.77 21.67 37.77
CA ALA A 822 -27.01 20.59 36.80
C ALA A 822 -28.13 20.88 35.79
N LEU A 823 -28.13 20.16 34.66
CA LEU A 823 -29.15 20.27 33.61
C LEU A 823 -30.52 19.69 34.06
N PRO A 824 -31.67 20.32 33.71
CA PRO A 824 -33.00 19.81 34.10
C PRO A 824 -33.45 18.57 33.31
N PRO A 825 -34.31 17.68 33.87
CA PRO A 825 -34.76 16.45 33.20
C PRO A 825 -35.52 16.63 31.88
N HIS A 826 -36.24 17.76 31.72
CA HIS A 826 -37.18 17.98 30.63
C HIS A 826 -36.57 17.87 29.22
N LEU A 827 -35.30 18.27 29.05
CA LEU A 827 -34.58 18.16 27.77
C LEU A 827 -34.19 16.71 27.41
N MET A 828 -34.21 15.80 28.37
CA MET A 828 -33.98 14.36 28.14
C MET A 828 -35.26 13.66 27.72
N GLU A 829 -36.40 14.06 28.28
CA GLU A 829 -37.74 13.58 27.89
C GLU A 829 -38.12 14.04 26.47
N GLU A 830 -37.83 15.30 26.12
CA GLU A 830 -37.98 15.82 24.75
C GLU A 830 -37.12 15.06 23.73
N ARG A 831 -35.87 14.71 24.10
CA ARG A 831 -35.00 13.85 23.27
C ARG A 831 -35.55 12.44 23.13
N LEU A 832 -36.08 11.84 24.19
CA LEU A 832 -36.69 10.51 24.15
C LEU A 832 -37.93 10.50 23.25
N MET A 833 -38.77 11.55 23.29
CA MET A 833 -39.89 11.69 22.35
C MET A 833 -39.42 11.78 20.89
N MET A 834 -38.42 12.61 20.57
CA MET A 834 -37.86 12.66 19.21
C MET A 834 -37.29 11.31 18.76
N GLN A 835 -36.58 10.61 19.64
CA GLN A 835 -35.94 9.33 19.32
C GLN A 835 -36.98 8.20 19.16
N GLN A 836 -38.07 8.24 19.93
CA GLN A 836 -39.20 7.31 19.78
C GLN A 836 -40.03 7.62 18.51
N GLN A 837 -40.18 8.89 18.15
CA GLN A 837 -40.86 9.30 16.91
C GLN A 837 -40.07 8.84 15.67
N GLN A 838 -38.74 8.96 15.68
CA GLN A 838 -37.86 8.39 14.64
C GLN A 838 -37.97 6.86 14.58
N MET A 839 -38.04 6.17 15.73
CA MET A 839 -38.22 4.72 15.79
C MET A 839 -39.55 4.28 15.15
N GLU A 840 -40.64 5.03 15.35
CA GLU A 840 -41.91 4.75 14.67
C GLU A 840 -41.86 5.04 13.16
N GLU A 841 -41.10 6.05 12.71
CA GLU A 841 -40.93 6.33 11.28
C GLU A 841 -40.11 5.23 10.59
N ASP A 842 -39.01 4.79 11.19
CA ASP A 842 -38.22 3.65 10.73
C ASP A 842 -39.05 2.35 10.74
N GLN A 843 -39.88 2.10 11.77
CA GLN A 843 -40.76 0.93 11.79
C GLN A 843 -41.84 1.01 10.70
N ARG A 844 -42.50 2.16 10.51
CA ARG A 844 -43.48 2.35 9.41
C ARG A 844 -42.82 2.16 8.03
N TRP A 845 -41.56 2.59 7.87
CA TRP A 845 -40.79 2.37 6.65
C TRP A 845 -40.48 0.88 6.44
N LEU A 846 -40.03 0.17 7.48
CA LEU A 846 -39.77 -1.27 7.43
C LEU A 846 -41.04 -2.09 7.14
N GLU A 847 -42.19 -1.72 7.71
CA GLU A 847 -43.48 -2.37 7.43
C GLU A 847 -43.96 -2.14 5.99
N GLN A 848 -43.69 -0.96 5.40
CA GLN A 848 -43.90 -0.73 3.97
C GLN A 848 -42.96 -1.59 3.12
N GLU A 849 -41.66 -1.64 3.43
CA GLU A 849 -40.67 -2.43 2.69
C GLU A 849 -40.99 -3.94 2.75
N GLU A 850 -41.43 -4.46 3.92
CA GLU A 850 -41.88 -5.86 4.05
C GLU A 850 -43.14 -6.15 3.22
N SER A 851 -44.02 -5.16 3.02
CA SER A 851 -45.21 -5.33 2.17
C SER A 851 -44.88 -5.53 0.69
N PHE A 852 -43.77 -4.98 0.20
CA PHE A 852 -43.26 -5.19 -1.16
C PHE A 852 -42.48 -6.51 -1.33
N LEU A 853 -42.15 -7.20 -0.24
CA LEU A 853 -41.23 -8.36 -0.24
C LEU A 853 -41.91 -9.73 0.00
N LYS A 854 -43.24 -9.82 -0.05
CA LYS A 854 -43.99 -11.08 0.11
C LYS A 854 -44.52 -11.64 -1.23
N PRO A 855 -43.96 -12.76 -1.74
CA PRO A 855 -44.56 -13.48 -2.86
C PRO A 855 -45.80 -14.26 -2.40
N GLU A 856 -46.93 -14.16 -3.12
CA GLU A 856 -48.11 -14.97 -2.82
C GLU A 856 -47.87 -16.47 -3.09
N SER A 857 -47.71 -17.27 -2.04
CA SER A 857 -47.66 -18.73 -2.12
C SER A 857 -49.06 -19.33 -2.37
N ARG A 858 -49.56 -19.24 -3.60
CA ARG A 858 -50.86 -19.80 -3.99
C ARG A 858 -50.75 -21.28 -4.37
N ASN A 859 -51.55 -22.14 -3.74
CA ASN A 859 -51.81 -23.47 -4.27
C ASN A 859 -53.22 -24.00 -3.91
N SER A 860 -53.95 -24.47 -4.93
CA SER A 860 -55.13 -25.35 -4.87
C SER A 860 -56.42 -24.91 -4.14
N ARG A 861 -57.45 -24.48 -4.90
CA ARG A 861 -58.82 -25.08 -4.94
C ARG A 861 -59.83 -24.36 -5.87
N GLY A 862 -60.22 -25.02 -6.99
CA GLY A 862 -61.46 -24.75 -7.77
C GLY A 862 -61.54 -23.43 -8.58
N SER A 863 -62.55 -23.20 -9.44
CA SER A 863 -63.48 -24.11 -10.14
C SER A 863 -64.36 -23.40 -11.21
N ILE A 864 -64.21 -23.77 -12.50
CA ILE A 864 -65.26 -23.81 -13.58
C ILE A 864 -65.80 -22.48 -14.22
N ASP A 865 -66.02 -22.55 -15.57
CA ASP A 865 -66.82 -21.72 -16.52
C ASP A 865 -66.48 -20.21 -16.82
N ARG A 866 -66.31 -19.74 -18.08
CA ARG A 866 -67.21 -19.38 -19.25
C ARG A 866 -67.87 -17.96 -19.09
N GLU A 867 -68.11 -17.09 -20.11
CA GLU A 867 -67.97 -17.12 -21.59
C GLU A 867 -67.84 -15.66 -22.22
N ASP A 868 -67.82 -15.55 -23.57
CA ASP A 868 -67.81 -14.39 -24.54
C ASP A 868 -68.18 -12.91 -24.16
N GLY A 869 -67.95 -11.86 -24.97
CA GLY A 869 -67.31 -11.73 -26.31
C GLY A 869 -67.71 -10.43 -27.10
N GLY A 870 -67.00 -10.10 -28.19
CA GLY A 870 -67.31 -8.99 -29.15
C GLY A 870 -66.51 -7.67 -28.93
N LEU A 871 -65.75 -7.05 -29.85
CA LEU A 871 -65.75 -6.91 -31.34
C LEU A 871 -66.91 -6.03 -31.86
N GLN A 872 -66.71 -5.05 -32.77
CA GLN A 872 -65.51 -4.50 -33.45
C GLN A 872 -65.73 -2.97 -33.69
N GLY A 873 -65.05 -2.16 -34.54
CA GLY A 873 -64.08 -2.31 -35.65
C GLY A 873 -64.07 -1.03 -36.52
N PRO A 874 -63.46 -0.98 -37.72
CA PRO A 874 -62.66 -2.02 -38.38
C PRO A 874 -61.20 -1.61 -38.72
N THR A 875 -60.98 -0.70 -39.69
CA THR A 875 -59.69 -0.42 -40.36
C THR A 875 -59.59 1.03 -40.86
N GLY A 876 -58.43 1.59 -41.22
CA GLY A 876 -57.05 1.06 -41.09
C GLY A 876 -56.27 0.99 -42.42
N ASN A 877 -55.11 1.65 -42.50
CA ASN A 877 -54.13 1.64 -43.61
C ASN A 877 -52.77 2.17 -43.06
N GLN A 878 -51.58 2.03 -43.66
CA GLN A 878 -51.15 1.42 -44.94
C GLN A 878 -49.70 0.90 -44.82
N ASN A 879 -49.34 -0.15 -45.58
CA ASN A 879 -48.04 -0.87 -45.60
C ASN A 879 -47.63 -1.56 -44.27
N ILE A 880 -47.06 -2.77 -44.20
CA ILE A 880 -47.19 -4.03 -44.96
C ILE A 880 -46.43 -5.10 -44.12
N TYR A 881 -46.88 -6.33 -43.88
CA TYR A 881 -48.17 -7.00 -44.14
C TYR A 881 -48.43 -8.04 -43.01
N GLN A 882 -49.09 -9.17 -43.28
CA GLN A 882 -49.39 -10.26 -42.32
C GLN A 882 -49.08 -11.66 -42.89
N PRO A 883 -49.15 -12.73 -42.06
CA PRO A 883 -50.33 -13.61 -42.21
C PRO A 883 -50.92 -14.20 -40.91
N VAL A 884 -52.27 -14.16 -40.83
CA VAL A 884 -53.23 -15.25 -40.51
C VAL A 884 -52.87 -16.33 -39.46
N GLY A 885 -53.80 -16.56 -38.50
CA GLY A 885 -54.17 -17.92 -38.07
C GLY A 885 -54.34 -18.18 -36.56
N LYS A 886 -55.38 -18.95 -36.19
CA LYS A 886 -55.56 -19.54 -34.85
C LYS A 886 -56.40 -20.82 -34.96
N ALA A 887 -56.00 -21.89 -34.25
CA ALA A 887 -56.68 -23.21 -34.17
C ALA A 887 -56.74 -23.99 -35.52
N GLU A 888 -57.03 -25.30 -35.59
CA GLU A 888 -57.43 -26.28 -34.56
C GLU A 888 -57.10 -27.74 -35.02
N HIS A 889 -57.13 -28.71 -34.10
CA HIS A 889 -57.33 -30.16 -34.35
C HIS A 889 -56.25 -30.92 -35.22
N VAL A 890 -56.08 -32.25 -35.18
CA VAL A 890 -56.58 -33.32 -34.29
C VAL A 890 -55.53 -34.46 -34.19
N ALA A 891 -55.63 -35.34 -33.18
CA ALA A 891 -54.78 -36.53 -32.99
C ALA A 891 -55.10 -37.63 -34.07
N PRO A 892 -54.54 -38.88 -34.12
CA PRO A 892 -54.37 -39.82 -33.00
C PRO A 892 -53.09 -40.73 -33.15
N PRO A 893 -53.05 -42.05 -32.81
CA PRO A 893 -52.71 -42.48 -31.46
C PRO A 893 -51.82 -43.76 -31.31
N LYS A 894 -51.56 -44.14 -30.04
CA LYS A 894 -51.37 -45.54 -29.53
C LYS A 894 -50.05 -46.25 -29.96
N LYS A 895 -49.59 -47.30 -29.26
CA LYS A 895 -50.31 -48.29 -28.40
C LYS A 895 -49.39 -48.97 -27.34
N PRO A 896 -49.79 -49.08 -26.06
CA PRO A 896 -49.32 -50.13 -25.14
C PRO A 896 -50.15 -51.43 -25.32
N PRO A 897 -49.66 -52.62 -24.93
CA PRO A 897 -49.84 -53.18 -23.55
C PRO A 897 -48.52 -53.75 -22.92
N ARG A 898 -48.29 -53.86 -21.59
CA ARG A 898 -49.05 -54.45 -20.43
C ARG A 898 -48.86 -55.99 -20.30
N PRO A 899 -49.05 -56.63 -19.12
CA PRO A 899 -48.40 -56.51 -17.80
C PRO A 899 -47.59 -57.77 -17.40
N GLY A 900 -46.93 -57.80 -16.22
CA GLY A 900 -46.24 -59.01 -15.73
C GLY A 900 -45.67 -58.98 -14.30
N ALA A 901 -46.48 -58.67 -13.28
CA ALA A 901 -46.17 -58.99 -11.87
C ALA A 901 -47.06 -60.18 -11.43
N PRO A 902 -46.60 -61.07 -10.52
CA PRO A 902 -46.58 -60.78 -9.07
C PRO A 902 -45.32 -61.32 -8.36
N GLY A 903 -45.18 -61.18 -7.03
CA GLY A 903 -44.15 -62.00 -6.35
C GLY A 903 -43.85 -61.85 -4.86
N HIS A 904 -43.81 -60.63 -4.31
CA HIS A 904 -43.60 -60.32 -2.86
C HIS A 904 -42.27 -60.72 -2.16
N LEU A 905 -41.85 -59.83 -1.25
CA LEU A 905 -40.96 -60.03 -0.08
C LEU A 905 -39.48 -60.40 -0.32
N GLY A 906 -38.56 -59.80 0.46
CA GLY A 906 -37.12 -60.11 0.40
C GLY A 906 -36.26 -59.39 1.44
N SER A 907 -36.08 -58.07 1.29
CA SER A 907 -35.21 -57.20 2.12
C SER A 907 -33.70 -57.30 1.89
N LEU A 908 -33.00 -56.19 2.18
CA LEU A 908 -31.56 -55.99 2.38
C LEU A 908 -30.54 -56.32 1.26
N ALA A 909 -30.23 -55.26 0.50
CA ALA A 909 -28.90 -54.78 0.10
C ALA A 909 -27.95 -55.65 -0.76
N SER A 910 -27.55 -55.08 -1.90
CA SER A 910 -26.53 -55.59 -2.85
C SER A 910 -25.39 -54.57 -3.06
N LEU A 911 -24.27 -55.01 -3.63
CA LEU A 911 -23.06 -54.21 -3.87
C LEU A 911 -22.87 -53.81 -5.34
N ASN A 912 -22.55 -52.52 -5.57
CA ASN A 912 -21.68 -51.97 -6.64
C ASN A 912 -22.08 -52.15 -8.14
N PRO A 913 -21.50 -51.38 -9.09
CA PRO A 913 -21.04 -49.96 -9.07
C PRO A 913 -21.58 -49.15 -10.28
N VAL A 914 -21.23 -47.85 -10.38
CA VAL A 914 -20.81 -47.07 -11.59
C VAL A 914 -20.93 -45.54 -11.32
N ASP A 915 -19.98 -44.79 -11.88
CA ASP A 915 -19.81 -43.33 -12.00
C ASP A 915 -20.96 -42.37 -11.62
N SER A 916 -20.64 -41.33 -10.82
CA SER A 916 -20.78 -39.89 -11.22
C SER A 916 -20.52 -38.91 -10.05
N TYR A 917 -19.36 -38.25 -10.05
CA TYR A 917 -19.02 -36.97 -9.38
C TYR A 917 -19.12 -36.84 -7.83
N ASN A 918 -18.29 -35.93 -7.29
CA ASN A 918 -18.31 -35.39 -5.91
C ASN A 918 -18.05 -36.33 -4.72
N GLU A 919 -16.78 -36.71 -4.50
CA GLU A 919 -16.10 -36.54 -3.19
C GLU A 919 -14.57 -36.58 -3.38
N GLY A 920 -13.75 -35.80 -2.67
CA GLY A 920 -14.10 -34.70 -1.77
C GLY A 920 -12.90 -33.79 -1.48
N VAL A 921 -13.08 -32.47 -1.65
CA VAL A 921 -12.17 -31.48 -1.05
C VAL A 921 -12.39 -31.55 0.46
N LYS A 922 -11.36 -31.93 1.23
CA LYS A 922 -11.41 -31.88 2.69
C LYS A 922 -11.69 -30.43 3.12
N PRO A 923 -12.79 -30.14 3.82
CA PRO A 923 -13.00 -28.82 4.39
C PRO A 923 -11.87 -28.51 5.39
N TRP A 924 -11.56 -27.23 5.56
CA TRP A 924 -10.54 -26.75 6.49
C TRP A 924 -10.96 -27.05 7.95
N ARG A 925 -10.69 -28.26 8.43
CA ARG A 925 -10.51 -28.49 9.86
C ARG A 925 -9.22 -27.79 10.28
N ILE A 926 -9.36 -26.52 10.64
CA ILE A 926 -8.60 -25.96 11.75
C ILE A 926 -8.86 -26.93 12.91
N GLN A 927 -7.87 -27.75 13.25
CA GLN A 927 -7.84 -28.30 14.60
C GLN A 927 -7.70 -27.09 15.53
N PRO A 928 -8.48 -27.00 16.62
CA PRO A 928 -8.26 -25.96 17.60
C PRO A 928 -6.92 -26.23 18.27
N GLN A 929 -5.85 -25.61 17.74
CA GLN A 929 -4.77 -25.17 18.62
C GLN A 929 -5.43 -24.29 19.68
N GLU A 930 -5.16 -24.57 20.94
CA GLU A 930 -5.58 -23.70 22.04
C GLU A 930 -4.77 -22.40 21.93
N ILE A 931 -5.29 -21.45 21.15
CA ILE A 931 -4.81 -20.08 21.14
C ILE A 931 -5.12 -19.52 22.53
N SER A 932 -4.16 -19.63 23.44
CA SER A 932 -4.17 -18.90 24.70
C SER A 932 -4.37 -17.42 24.37
N PRO A 933 -5.49 -16.79 24.74
CA PRO A 933 -5.74 -15.41 24.36
C PRO A 933 -4.65 -14.52 24.96
N PRO A 934 -4.13 -13.53 24.21
CA PRO A 934 -3.23 -12.54 24.81
C PRO A 934 -3.96 -11.88 25.99
N PRO A 935 -3.30 -11.72 27.14
CA PRO A 935 -3.98 -11.49 28.40
C PRO A 935 -4.80 -10.19 28.35
N THR A 936 -6.13 -10.34 28.37
CA THR A 936 -7.02 -9.26 28.82
C THR A 936 -6.67 -8.93 30.27
N ALA A 937 -7.03 -7.72 30.72
CA ALA A 937 -6.66 -7.26 32.05
C ALA A 937 -7.06 -8.26 33.15
N ASN A 938 -6.17 -8.38 34.15
CA ASN A 938 -6.18 -9.41 35.19
C ASN A 938 -7.29 -9.15 36.23
N LEU A 939 -8.53 -9.30 35.77
CA LEU A 939 -9.81 -9.09 36.43
C LEU A 939 -10.50 -10.45 36.62
N ASP A 940 -11.24 -10.61 37.72
CA ASP A 940 -12.08 -11.79 37.90
C ASP A 940 -13.19 -11.83 36.84
N ARG A 941 -13.26 -12.93 36.08
CA ARG A 941 -14.25 -13.14 35.02
C ARG A 941 -15.42 -14.04 35.44
N SER A 942 -15.44 -14.51 36.68
CA SER A 942 -16.36 -15.56 37.17
C SER A 942 -17.84 -15.17 37.19
N ASN A 943 -18.20 -13.93 36.84
CA ASN A 943 -19.57 -13.43 36.61
C ASN A 943 -19.60 -12.27 35.58
N ASP A 944 -18.62 -12.18 34.67
CA ASP A 944 -18.51 -11.05 33.73
C ASP A 944 -19.43 -11.23 32.50
N LYS A 945 -20.71 -10.85 32.63
CA LYS A 945 -21.70 -10.91 31.55
C LYS A 945 -21.22 -10.26 30.23
N VAL A 946 -20.38 -9.23 30.29
CA VAL A 946 -19.88 -8.54 29.07
C VAL A 946 -18.88 -9.45 28.36
N TYR A 947 -17.94 -10.03 29.09
CA TYR A 947 -17.00 -11.04 28.58
C TYR A 947 -17.72 -12.28 28.03
N GLU A 948 -18.75 -12.77 28.71
CA GLU A 948 -19.58 -13.89 28.24
C GLU A 948 -20.27 -13.58 26.90
N ASN A 949 -20.88 -12.41 26.76
CA ASN A 949 -21.58 -12.02 25.52
C ASN A 949 -20.62 -11.69 24.37
N VAL A 950 -19.46 -11.08 24.62
CA VAL A 950 -18.40 -10.94 23.60
C VAL A 950 -17.92 -12.31 23.14
N THR A 951 -17.70 -13.23 24.08
CA THR A 951 -17.35 -14.63 23.77
C THR A 951 -18.46 -15.34 22.97
N GLY A 952 -19.73 -15.05 23.26
CA GLY A 952 -20.89 -15.54 22.50
C GLY A 952 -20.92 -15.02 21.06
N LEU A 953 -20.69 -13.72 20.85
CA LEU A 953 -20.62 -13.10 19.53
C LEU A 953 -19.44 -13.64 18.70
N VAL A 954 -18.25 -13.78 19.32
CA VAL A 954 -17.08 -14.40 18.67
C VAL A 954 -17.38 -15.86 18.28
N LYS A 955 -18.05 -16.63 19.14
CA LYS A 955 -18.50 -18.00 18.81
C LYS A 955 -19.47 -18.03 17.63
N ALA A 956 -20.46 -17.14 17.58
CA ALA A 956 -21.41 -17.04 16.47
C ALA A 956 -20.71 -16.72 15.13
N VAL A 957 -19.69 -15.84 15.15
CA VAL A 957 -18.87 -15.53 13.96
C VAL A 957 -18.00 -16.72 13.53
N ILE A 958 -17.40 -17.45 14.46
CA ILE A 958 -16.63 -18.67 14.16
C ILE A 958 -17.55 -19.76 13.58
N GLU A 959 -18.73 -19.95 14.17
CA GLU A 959 -19.72 -20.92 13.68
C GLU A 959 -20.20 -20.56 12.27
N MET A 960 -20.53 -19.28 12.02
CA MET A 960 -20.80 -18.75 10.69
C MET A 960 -19.64 -19.04 9.73
N SER A 961 -18.38 -18.80 10.11
CA SER A 961 -17.22 -19.05 9.23
C SER A 961 -17.06 -20.54 8.87
N SER A 962 -17.43 -21.44 9.78
CA SER A 962 -17.39 -22.89 9.54
C SER A 962 -18.50 -23.36 8.60
N LYS A 963 -19.70 -22.78 8.72
CA LYS A 963 -20.90 -23.17 7.95
C LYS A 963 -20.96 -22.54 6.56
N ILE A 964 -20.40 -21.34 6.35
CA ILE A 964 -20.55 -20.59 5.09
C ILE A 964 -19.96 -21.31 3.87
N GLN A 965 -18.98 -22.20 4.06
CA GLN A 965 -18.31 -22.91 2.97
C GLN A 965 -19.28 -23.86 2.23
N PRO A 966 -19.87 -24.89 2.89
CA PRO A 966 -20.87 -25.75 2.25
C PRO A 966 -22.24 -25.08 2.03
N ALA A 967 -22.57 -24.00 2.75
CA ALA A 967 -23.93 -23.48 2.78
C ALA A 967 -24.44 -22.85 1.46
N PRO A 968 -25.73 -23.05 1.12
CA PRO A 968 -26.45 -22.37 0.05
C PRO A 968 -26.94 -20.97 0.50
N PRO A 969 -27.32 -20.07 -0.43
CA PRO A 969 -27.61 -18.66 -0.12
C PRO A 969 -28.80 -18.43 0.82
N GLU A 970 -29.71 -19.39 0.94
CA GLU A 970 -30.85 -19.35 1.86
C GLU A 970 -30.40 -19.40 3.33
N GLU A 971 -29.27 -20.05 3.64
CA GLU A 971 -28.75 -20.19 5.00
C GLU A 971 -27.94 -18.98 5.48
N TYR A 972 -27.51 -18.07 4.61
CA TYR A 972 -26.71 -16.91 5.02
C TYR A 972 -27.51 -15.96 5.94
N VAL A 973 -28.82 -15.84 5.72
CA VAL A 973 -29.72 -14.98 6.52
C VAL A 973 -29.84 -15.50 7.96
N PRO A 974 -30.12 -16.80 8.21
CA PRO A 974 -29.96 -17.41 9.54
C PRO A 974 -28.61 -17.13 10.20
N MET A 975 -27.48 -17.30 9.50
CA MET A 975 -26.15 -17.10 10.11
C MET A 975 -25.92 -15.65 10.56
N VAL A 976 -26.23 -14.67 9.71
CA VAL A 976 -26.09 -13.24 10.07
C VAL A 976 -27.11 -12.83 11.13
N LYS A 977 -28.29 -13.48 11.19
CA LYS A 977 -29.28 -13.26 12.25
C LYS A 977 -28.78 -13.72 13.62
N GLU A 978 -28.11 -14.87 13.72
CA GLU A 978 -27.52 -15.32 14.99
C GLU A 978 -26.39 -14.39 15.46
N VAL A 979 -25.53 -13.93 14.55
CA VAL A 979 -24.50 -12.91 14.84
C VAL A 979 -25.13 -11.59 15.31
N GLY A 980 -26.20 -11.12 14.66
CA GLY A 980 -26.94 -9.93 15.07
C GLY A 980 -27.68 -10.09 16.40
N LEU A 981 -28.15 -11.29 16.73
CA LEU A 981 -28.78 -11.61 18.02
C LEU A 981 -27.74 -11.61 19.15
N ALA A 982 -26.57 -12.21 18.93
CA ALA A 982 -25.47 -12.17 19.88
C ALA A 982 -24.98 -10.73 20.12
N LEU A 983 -24.86 -9.91 19.07
CA LEU A 983 -24.54 -8.48 19.22
C LEU A 983 -25.61 -7.72 20.01
N ARG A 984 -26.90 -7.97 19.76
CA ARG A 984 -27.99 -7.33 20.52
C ARG A 984 -27.93 -7.64 22.02
N THR A 985 -27.65 -8.90 22.37
CA THR A 985 -27.49 -9.32 23.77
C THR A 985 -26.26 -8.68 24.42
N LEU A 986 -25.15 -8.56 23.68
CA LEU A 986 -23.96 -7.82 24.11
C LEU A 986 -24.27 -6.35 24.37
N LEU A 987 -24.87 -5.64 23.41
CA LEU A 987 -25.17 -4.21 23.52
C LEU A 987 -26.06 -3.92 24.73
N ALA A 988 -27.17 -4.67 24.90
CA ALA A 988 -28.05 -4.52 26.06
C ALA A 988 -27.33 -4.77 27.40
N THR A 989 -26.41 -5.73 27.45
CA THR A 989 -25.59 -6.00 28.64
C THR A 989 -24.60 -4.86 28.93
N VAL A 990 -24.10 -4.20 27.89
CA VAL A 990 -23.24 -3.00 28.02
C VAL A 990 -24.06 -1.80 28.47
N ASP A 991 -25.30 -1.63 27.99
CA ASP A 991 -26.23 -0.60 28.45
C ASP A 991 -26.62 -0.79 29.93
N GLU A 992 -26.80 -2.03 30.41
CA GLU A 992 -26.91 -2.34 31.85
C GLU A 992 -25.65 -1.95 32.64
N THR A 993 -24.47 -1.97 32.00
CA THR A 993 -23.17 -1.76 32.66
C THR A 993 -22.75 -0.28 32.69
N ILE A 994 -23.07 0.50 31.66
CA ILE A 994 -22.68 1.92 31.52
C ILE A 994 -22.97 2.76 32.77
N PRO A 995 -24.15 2.72 33.41
CA PRO A 995 -24.46 3.53 34.61
C PRO A 995 -23.56 3.27 35.82
N VAL A 996 -22.86 2.12 35.86
CA VAL A 996 -21.94 1.73 36.94
C VAL A 996 -20.51 2.23 36.67
N LEU A 997 -20.17 2.53 35.41
CA LEU A 997 -18.83 2.96 34.98
C LEU A 997 -18.65 4.49 35.11
N PRO A 998 -17.41 5.02 35.17
CA PRO A 998 -17.17 6.45 35.31
C PRO A 998 -17.66 7.24 34.10
N ALA A 999 -18.37 8.35 34.34
CA ALA A 999 -18.97 9.17 33.28
C ALA A 999 -17.99 9.70 32.21
N SER A 1000 -16.70 9.80 32.54
CA SER A 1000 -15.63 10.13 31.58
C SER A 1000 -15.42 9.06 30.49
N THR A 1001 -15.84 7.81 30.74
CA THR A 1001 -15.68 6.67 29.82
C THR A 1001 -16.92 6.38 28.98
N HIS A 1002 -18.10 6.90 29.37
CA HIS A 1002 -19.38 6.64 28.67
C HIS A 1002 -19.31 6.98 27.18
N ARG A 1003 -18.68 8.10 26.83
CA ARG A 1003 -18.51 8.54 25.43
C ARG A 1003 -17.63 7.59 24.61
N GLU A 1004 -16.62 6.97 25.22
CA GLU A 1004 -15.74 6.00 24.55
C GLU A 1004 -16.52 4.71 24.23
N ILE A 1005 -17.31 4.25 25.20
CA ILE A 1005 -18.19 3.07 25.08
C ILE A 1005 -19.30 3.31 24.04
N GLU A 1006 -19.97 4.46 24.08
CA GLU A 1006 -20.98 4.85 23.07
C GLU A 1006 -20.42 4.81 21.64
N MET A 1007 -19.18 5.27 21.43
CA MET A 1007 -18.55 5.28 20.11
C MET A 1007 -18.25 3.86 19.62
N ALA A 1008 -17.81 2.96 20.51
CA ALA A 1008 -17.61 1.55 20.20
C ALA A 1008 -18.95 0.81 19.94
N GLN A 1009 -20.01 1.10 20.70
CA GLN A 1009 -21.36 0.58 20.41
C GLN A 1009 -21.86 1.05 19.03
N LYS A 1010 -21.62 2.32 18.65
CA LYS A 1010 -21.98 2.86 17.33
C LYS A 1010 -21.16 2.23 16.20
N LEU A 1011 -19.89 1.92 16.43
CA LEU A 1011 -19.05 1.16 15.49
C LEU A 1011 -19.65 -0.22 15.20
N LEU A 1012 -19.93 -1.02 16.24
CA LEU A 1012 -20.48 -2.38 16.06
C LEU A 1012 -21.83 -2.42 15.31
N ASN A 1013 -22.68 -1.41 15.49
CA ASN A 1013 -23.91 -1.30 14.71
C ASN A 1013 -23.63 -0.99 13.22
N SER A 1014 -22.59 -0.22 12.92
CA SER A 1014 -22.10 0.00 11.55
C SER A 1014 -21.50 -1.29 10.95
N ASP A 1015 -20.75 -2.06 11.73
CA ASP A 1015 -20.12 -3.31 11.27
C ASP A 1015 -21.17 -4.40 10.97
N LEU A 1016 -22.21 -4.51 11.80
CA LEU A 1016 -23.36 -5.37 11.50
C LEU A 1016 -24.09 -4.90 10.23
N ALA A 1017 -24.22 -3.59 10.00
CA ALA A 1017 -24.80 -3.06 8.77
C ALA A 1017 -23.93 -3.37 7.53
N GLU A 1018 -22.59 -3.30 7.62
CA GLU A 1018 -21.72 -3.75 6.53
C GLU A 1018 -21.83 -5.28 6.33
N LEU A 1019 -21.86 -6.08 7.38
CA LEU A 1019 -22.06 -7.54 7.30
C LEU A 1019 -23.36 -7.89 6.56
N ILE A 1020 -24.48 -7.25 6.90
CA ILE A 1020 -25.77 -7.43 6.22
C ILE A 1020 -25.68 -7.01 4.75
N ASN A 1021 -24.96 -5.94 4.42
CA ASN A 1021 -24.76 -5.51 3.03
C ASN A 1021 -23.86 -6.49 2.24
N LYS A 1022 -22.80 -7.05 2.84
CA LYS A 1022 -21.99 -8.10 2.20
C LYS A 1022 -22.79 -9.38 2.00
N MET A 1023 -23.65 -9.75 2.95
CA MET A 1023 -24.57 -10.88 2.83
C MET A 1023 -25.53 -10.71 1.65
N LYS A 1024 -26.19 -9.53 1.53
CA LYS A 1024 -27.07 -9.22 0.39
C LYS A 1024 -26.33 -9.37 -0.95
N LEU A 1025 -25.10 -8.86 -1.06
CA LEU A 1025 -24.26 -9.03 -2.25
C LEU A 1025 -23.91 -10.51 -2.52
N ALA A 1026 -23.58 -11.29 -1.48
CA ALA A 1026 -23.27 -12.71 -1.61
C ALA A 1026 -24.47 -13.56 -2.03
N GLN A 1027 -25.70 -13.15 -1.71
CA GLN A 1027 -26.92 -13.74 -2.26
C GLN A 1027 -27.17 -13.29 -3.71
N GLN A 1028 -27.06 -11.98 -4.00
CA GLN A 1028 -27.30 -11.42 -5.33
C GLN A 1028 -26.38 -12.01 -6.42
N TYR A 1029 -25.09 -12.20 -6.10
CA TYR A 1029 -24.07 -12.67 -7.05
C TYR A 1029 -23.81 -14.18 -6.98
N VAL A 1030 -24.69 -14.95 -6.32
CA VAL A 1030 -24.46 -16.38 -6.01
C VAL A 1030 -24.33 -17.29 -7.25
N LEU A 1031 -24.95 -16.91 -8.37
CA LEU A 1031 -24.88 -17.63 -9.66
C LEU A 1031 -23.77 -17.10 -10.60
N THR A 1032 -22.79 -16.37 -10.06
CA THR A 1032 -21.69 -15.78 -10.85
C THR A 1032 -20.33 -16.33 -10.40
N SER A 1033 -19.31 -16.18 -11.25
CA SER A 1033 -17.91 -16.50 -10.91
C SER A 1033 -17.36 -15.73 -9.70
N LEU A 1034 -18.04 -14.66 -9.26
CA LEU A 1034 -17.66 -13.85 -8.10
C LEU A 1034 -18.25 -14.37 -6.76
N GLN A 1035 -19.01 -15.48 -6.76
CA GLN A 1035 -19.63 -16.04 -5.56
C GLN A 1035 -18.63 -16.22 -4.40
N GLN A 1036 -17.43 -16.73 -4.68
CA GLN A 1036 -16.39 -16.94 -3.67
C GLN A 1036 -15.84 -15.63 -3.09
N ASP A 1037 -15.67 -14.59 -3.91
CA ASP A 1037 -15.21 -13.28 -3.46
C ASP A 1037 -16.26 -12.56 -2.59
N TYR A 1038 -17.55 -12.70 -2.90
CA TYR A 1038 -18.59 -12.14 -2.04
C TYR A 1038 -18.81 -12.95 -0.75
N LYS A 1039 -18.70 -14.30 -0.78
CA LYS A 1039 -18.60 -15.12 0.45
C LYS A 1039 -17.44 -14.66 1.32
N LYS A 1040 -16.26 -14.43 0.72
CA LYS A 1040 -15.05 -13.94 1.41
C LYS A 1040 -15.22 -12.55 1.99
N GLN A 1041 -15.85 -11.61 1.27
CA GLN A 1041 -16.16 -10.27 1.81
C GLN A 1041 -17.12 -10.33 3.01
N MET A 1042 -18.13 -11.20 2.97
CA MET A 1042 -19.05 -11.42 4.09
C MET A 1042 -18.31 -11.96 5.33
N LEU A 1043 -17.39 -12.92 5.16
CA LEU A 1043 -16.52 -13.37 6.26
C LEU A 1043 -15.60 -12.26 6.80
N THR A 1044 -15.03 -11.42 5.93
CA THR A 1044 -14.18 -10.30 6.36
C THR A 1044 -14.95 -9.31 7.24
N ALA A 1045 -16.20 -8.99 6.89
CA ALA A 1045 -17.06 -8.13 7.72
C ALA A 1045 -17.43 -8.79 9.06
N ALA A 1046 -17.73 -10.11 9.06
CA ALA A 1046 -18.01 -10.84 10.30
C ALA A 1046 -16.80 -10.89 11.25
N HIS A 1047 -15.59 -11.06 10.71
CA HIS A 1047 -14.35 -11.02 11.51
C HIS A 1047 -14.04 -9.61 12.04
N ALA A 1048 -14.34 -8.54 11.30
CA ALA A 1048 -14.19 -7.17 11.80
C ALA A 1048 -15.09 -6.93 13.03
N LEU A 1049 -16.38 -7.25 12.92
CA LEU A 1049 -17.34 -7.17 14.03
C LEU A 1049 -16.88 -7.94 15.29
N ALA A 1050 -16.25 -9.12 15.11
CA ALA A 1050 -15.70 -9.90 16.22
C ALA A 1050 -14.45 -9.26 16.87
N VAL A 1051 -13.60 -8.58 16.09
CA VAL A 1051 -12.44 -7.83 16.60
C VAL A 1051 -12.90 -6.59 17.35
N ASP A 1052 -13.82 -5.81 16.80
CA ASP A 1052 -14.30 -4.60 17.46
C ASP A 1052 -15.18 -4.90 18.68
N ALA A 1053 -15.81 -6.08 18.76
CA ALA A 1053 -16.46 -6.56 19.98
C ALA A 1053 -15.45 -6.85 21.11
N LYS A 1054 -14.24 -7.31 20.76
CA LYS A 1054 -13.12 -7.40 21.72
C LYS A 1054 -12.62 -6.00 22.10
N ASN A 1055 -12.52 -5.07 21.16
CA ASN A 1055 -12.10 -3.69 21.44
C ASN A 1055 -13.07 -3.01 22.45
N LEU A 1056 -14.39 -3.26 22.33
CA LEU A 1056 -15.39 -2.81 23.30
C LEU A 1056 -15.16 -3.41 24.71
N LEU A 1057 -14.84 -4.69 24.82
CA LEU A 1057 -14.47 -5.34 26.10
C LEU A 1057 -13.22 -4.69 26.70
N ASP A 1058 -12.17 -4.50 25.90
CA ASP A 1058 -10.90 -3.92 26.37
C ASP A 1058 -11.08 -2.46 26.85
N VAL A 1059 -11.99 -1.68 26.25
CA VAL A 1059 -12.40 -0.34 26.73
C VAL A 1059 -13.17 -0.42 28.06
N ILE A 1060 -14.13 -1.35 28.18
CA ILE A 1060 -14.92 -1.54 29.41
C ILE A 1060 -14.03 -2.02 30.58
N ASP A 1061 -13.05 -2.88 30.31
CA ASP A 1061 -12.07 -3.33 31.31
C ASP A 1061 -11.13 -2.20 31.74
N GLN A 1062 -10.71 -1.33 30.84
CA GLN A 1062 -9.99 -0.11 31.21
C GLN A 1062 -10.86 0.82 32.07
N ALA A 1063 -12.17 0.94 31.81
CA ALA A 1063 -13.09 1.70 32.66
C ALA A 1063 -13.22 1.09 34.08
N ARG A 1064 -13.35 -0.25 34.16
CA ARG A 1064 -13.37 -1.00 35.44
C ARG A 1064 -12.07 -0.83 36.23
N LEU A 1065 -10.90 -0.92 35.57
CA LEU A 1065 -9.59 -0.67 36.20
C LEU A 1065 -9.47 0.75 36.77
N LYS A 1066 -9.98 1.77 36.05
CA LYS A 1066 -10.00 3.16 36.52
C LYS A 1066 -10.80 3.29 37.84
N MET A 1067 -11.91 2.55 38.00
CA MET A 1067 -12.66 2.50 39.27
C MET A 1067 -11.88 1.82 40.40
N ILE A 1068 -11.19 0.70 40.11
CA ILE A 1068 -10.37 -0.04 41.10
C ILE A 1068 -9.19 0.82 41.58
N ALA A 1069 -8.63 1.67 40.71
CA ALA A 1069 -7.60 2.64 41.10
C ALA A 1069 -8.15 3.73 42.02
N GLN A 1070 -9.32 4.31 41.70
CA GLN A 1070 -9.96 5.37 42.48
C GLN A 1070 -10.49 4.91 43.85
N SER A 1071 -10.83 3.62 44.00
CA SER A 1071 -11.30 3.04 45.27
C SER A 1071 -10.17 2.62 46.21
N ARG A 1072 -8.89 2.80 45.85
CA ARG A 1072 -7.71 2.57 46.70
C ARG A 1072 -7.10 3.85 47.29
N THR A 1073 -7.75 5.01 47.11
CA THR A 1073 -7.30 6.31 47.60
C THR A 1073 -8.19 6.90 48.71
N HIS A 1074 -8.77 6.02 49.54
CA HIS A 1074 -9.54 6.34 50.75
C HIS A 1074 -9.15 5.42 51.90
#